data_AF-A0A844AYC5-F1
#
_entry.id   AF-A0A844AYC5-F1
#
_cell.length_a   1.000
_cell.length_b   1.000
_cell.length_c   1.000
_cell.angle_alpha   90.00
_cell.angle_beta   90.00
_cell.angle_gamma   90.00
#
_symmetry.space_group_name_H-M   'P 1'
#
loop_
_entity.id
_entity.type
_entity.pdbx_description
1 polymer ?
#
loop_
_entity_poly.entity_id
_entity_poly.type
_entity_poly.pdbx_seq_one_letter_code
_entity_poly.pdbx_strand_id
1 'polypeptide(L)'
;MVLLSNKSTALNVDIPGTVGSFRVSKEDGEKAGVEVKYILTHVTLSQKAGQLQLLDMLAPVREVFDLKQLDFDEIMQRDIEDSRVSLELIPYLLDASVSGQIKLFPPIVVIVLPLKPLSKMPADLYNKVELAKTPSAAHSGYSEQRLTAGQLGQEQFQFLEYVDSNGAVSPDSARLLLSRDNCALAIVDGQHRAMALLALHRNLTGTWTDSRRAPYERYYKVWPEKEIRSYNLDDLQMPMIICTFPQLDVDCKDNLDVVRAARRVFLTLNKTAKKVSESRNRLLNDQDIVAECLRETLSHIKQLAEKDDTAVRIWNVELDQEGDRVKVNSDVAFSGVSHLYHMAEHILMSSDYVRGLEARSKIGAPKRKLAEAYQRLGLKDTIPQDKREANTRTNYSDEIAQEFRAQWRARYVPVIDKLFGKFVPLSAFARATLWLKEELKGRHEPELESILFDGEGTARTFDEFREGLDRRFKDKEPGWTSPAIVETLTRVEGLVKKRRELIGEMRAKRAAHLLEALSTATLKKLAPDGQMHQGLRDAIDRMYENVFETVAFQTALICTFTEAIEQAQIADESAQASALDNYVDSLHKFFRPGSLKDLERLMQTFEGKLESDPDVRVVLGGPTFRGVVLTGEMQPAEWPKYRYLLLELWTPVDPELQKLVETDRIACRKRVAKDLLARKVRQYCDDNAVAVEDITKDKRAELTAKAKTDYETFLANVRGKATPLAASDFEGAVPVPMTDNEA
;
A
#
# COMPACT_ATOMS: atom_id res chain seq x y z
N MET A 1 -42.18 17.84 -41.95
CA MET A 1 -41.67 18.96 -41.13
C MET A 1 -40.24 18.62 -40.75
N VAL A 2 -39.28 19.18 -41.49
CA VAL A 2 -37.85 18.91 -41.33
C VAL A 2 -37.35 19.75 -40.15
N LEU A 3 -37.01 19.11 -39.03
CA LEU A 3 -36.22 19.75 -37.98
C LEU A 3 -34.76 19.73 -38.42
N LEU A 4 -34.35 20.78 -39.13
CA LEU A 4 -32.94 21.13 -39.33
C LEU A 4 -32.37 21.48 -37.95
N SER A 5 -31.78 20.50 -37.24
CA SER A 5 -30.86 20.83 -36.16
C SER A 5 -29.60 21.40 -36.82
N ASN A 6 -29.41 22.71 -36.78
CA ASN A 6 -28.10 23.32 -37.01
C ASN A 6 -27.16 22.78 -35.91
N LYS A 7 -26.55 21.62 -36.13
CA LYS A 7 -25.52 21.09 -35.24
C LYS A 7 -24.30 21.99 -35.38
N SER A 8 -24.06 22.83 -34.38
CA SER A 8 -22.79 23.55 -34.24
C SER A 8 -21.70 22.59 -33.80
N THR A 9 -20.44 22.92 -34.08
CA THR A 9 -19.30 22.15 -33.59
C THR A 9 -19.28 22.10 -32.05
N ALA A 10 -18.89 20.95 -31.49
CA ALA A 10 -18.69 20.78 -30.05
C ALA A 10 -17.32 21.32 -29.57
N LEU A 11 -16.45 21.72 -30.50
CA LEU A 11 -15.12 22.27 -30.23
C LEU A 11 -15.25 23.72 -29.74
N ASN A 12 -14.85 23.97 -28.50
CA ASN A 12 -15.08 25.25 -27.82
C ASN A 12 -13.84 25.76 -27.05
N VAL A 13 -12.69 25.10 -27.18
CA VAL A 13 -11.39 25.56 -26.68
C VAL A 13 -10.39 25.53 -27.81
N ASP A 14 -9.70 26.65 -28.03
CA ASP A 14 -8.70 26.82 -29.09
C ASP A 14 -7.31 27.04 -28.47
N ILE A 15 -6.39 26.13 -28.77
CA ILE A 15 -5.03 26.10 -28.20
C ILE A 15 -4.01 26.23 -29.33
N PRO A 16 -3.35 27.40 -29.46
CA PRO A 16 -2.25 27.56 -30.39
C PRO A 16 -0.98 26.88 -29.89
N GLY A 17 -0.14 26.40 -30.81
CA GLY A 17 1.14 25.81 -30.47
C GLY A 17 1.83 25.11 -31.64
N THR A 18 2.86 24.33 -31.32
CA THR A 18 3.61 23.55 -32.31
C THR A 18 3.19 22.08 -32.24
N VAL A 19 2.71 21.53 -33.35
CA VAL A 19 2.27 20.13 -33.43
C VAL A 19 3.42 19.22 -33.80
N GLY A 20 3.44 18.03 -33.22
CA GLY A 20 4.37 16.95 -33.59
C GLY A 20 3.72 15.58 -33.42
N SER A 21 4.40 14.55 -33.92
CA SER A 21 4.04 13.17 -33.63
C SER A 21 5.29 12.35 -33.28
N PHE A 22 5.09 11.34 -32.43
CA PHE A 22 6.13 10.40 -32.04
C PHE A 22 5.67 8.98 -32.36
N ARG A 23 6.52 8.25 -33.08
CA ARG A 23 6.31 6.85 -33.45
C ARG A 23 7.64 6.15 -33.69
N VAL A 24 7.76 4.90 -33.27
CA VAL A 24 8.93 4.06 -33.54
C VAL A 24 8.62 3.13 -34.71
N SER A 25 9.56 2.99 -35.64
CA SER A 25 9.46 2.03 -36.74
C SER A 25 10.65 1.07 -36.65
N LYS A 26 10.44 -0.21 -36.98
CA LYS A 26 11.54 -1.17 -37.18
C LYS A 26 12.32 -0.82 -38.46
N GLU A 27 13.52 -1.37 -38.60
CA GLU A 27 14.40 -1.15 -39.77
C GLU A 27 13.76 -1.61 -41.10
N ASP A 28 12.81 -2.54 -41.06
CA ASP A 28 12.02 -3.04 -42.20
C ASP A 28 10.84 -2.12 -42.59
N GLY A 29 10.66 -1.01 -41.87
CA GLY A 29 9.53 -0.10 -42.06
C GLY A 29 8.21 -0.59 -41.44
N GLU A 30 8.19 -1.73 -40.74
CA GLU A 30 7.04 -2.12 -39.94
C GLU A 30 6.85 -1.10 -38.80
N LYS A 31 5.65 -0.53 -38.74
CA LYS A 31 5.24 0.41 -37.72
C LYS A 31 5.13 -0.33 -36.38
N ALA A 32 5.94 0.03 -35.39
CA ALA A 32 5.92 -0.58 -34.06
C ALA A 32 5.34 0.39 -33.02
N GLY A 33 4.29 -0.04 -32.32
CA GLY A 33 3.66 0.75 -31.26
C GLY A 33 2.67 1.82 -31.74
N VAL A 34 2.01 2.45 -30.76
CA VAL A 34 0.96 3.45 -30.96
C VAL A 34 1.57 4.82 -31.19
N GLU A 35 1.09 5.52 -32.22
CA GLU A 35 1.45 6.90 -32.50
C GLU A 35 0.91 7.86 -31.41
N VAL A 36 1.78 8.73 -30.92
CA VAL A 36 1.43 9.83 -30.03
C VAL A 36 1.47 11.12 -30.82
N LYS A 37 0.32 11.77 -31.03
CA LYS A 37 0.25 13.10 -31.66
C LYS A 37 0.06 14.14 -30.58
N TYR A 38 0.86 15.21 -30.61
CA TYR A 38 0.92 16.18 -29.52
C TYR A 38 1.00 17.62 -30.02
N ILE A 39 0.65 18.57 -29.14
CA ILE A 39 0.91 20.00 -29.30
C ILE A 39 1.73 20.53 -28.13
N LEU A 40 2.79 21.28 -28.42
CA LEU A 40 3.58 22.04 -27.46
C LEU A 40 3.00 23.45 -27.34
N THR A 41 2.67 23.85 -26.11
CA THR A 41 2.03 25.13 -25.80
C THR A 41 2.45 25.61 -24.42
N HIS A 42 1.83 26.67 -23.91
CA HIS A 42 1.99 27.15 -22.54
C HIS A 42 0.64 27.44 -21.89
N VAL A 43 0.60 27.38 -20.56
CA VAL A 43 -0.55 27.77 -19.74
C VAL A 43 -0.20 28.93 -18.82
N THR A 44 -1.14 29.86 -18.65
CA THR A 44 -0.96 31.07 -17.82
C THR A 44 -2.21 31.38 -16.99
N LEU A 45 -2.03 32.08 -15.87
CA LEU A 45 -3.11 32.63 -15.04
C LEU A 45 -3.71 33.93 -15.59
N SER A 46 -3.17 34.48 -16.69
CA SER A 46 -3.69 35.72 -17.29
C SER A 46 -5.16 35.58 -17.74
N GLN A 47 -5.91 36.67 -17.67
CA GLN A 47 -7.35 36.69 -18.03
C GLN A 47 -7.64 36.63 -19.55
N LYS A 48 -6.67 36.24 -20.38
CA LYS A 48 -6.87 36.14 -21.84
C LYS A 48 -7.87 35.03 -22.16
N ALA A 49 -8.80 35.30 -23.08
CA ALA A 49 -9.80 34.33 -23.53
C ALA A 49 -9.12 33.05 -24.08
N GLY A 50 -9.60 31.87 -23.66
CA GLY A 50 -9.06 30.55 -24.03
C GLY A 50 -8.15 29.90 -22.98
N GLN A 51 -7.26 30.68 -22.33
CA GLN A 51 -6.34 30.15 -21.30
C GLN A 51 -7.06 29.74 -20.00
N LEU A 52 -8.08 30.51 -19.60
CA LEU A 52 -8.95 30.15 -18.47
C LEU A 52 -9.75 28.85 -18.74
N GLN A 53 -10.20 28.66 -19.98
CA GLN A 53 -10.96 27.45 -20.35
C GLN A 53 -10.07 26.20 -20.33
N LEU A 54 -8.82 26.34 -20.78
CA LEU A 54 -7.80 25.29 -20.68
C LEU A 54 -7.53 24.92 -19.21
N LEU A 55 -7.39 25.92 -18.33
CA LEU A 55 -7.21 25.69 -16.89
C LEU A 55 -8.37 24.96 -16.23
N ASP A 56 -9.60 25.27 -16.65
CA ASP A 56 -10.79 24.60 -16.12
C ASP A 56 -10.89 23.13 -16.56
N MET A 57 -10.35 22.79 -17.73
CA MET A 57 -10.31 21.42 -18.26
C MET A 57 -9.19 20.58 -17.65
N LEU A 58 -8.08 21.22 -17.26
CA LEU A 58 -6.93 20.56 -16.65
C LEU A 58 -7.30 19.96 -15.30
N ALA A 59 -7.07 18.66 -15.17
CA ALA A 59 -7.35 17.92 -13.96
C ALA A 59 -6.21 16.95 -13.66
N PRO A 60 -5.72 16.92 -12.41
CA PRO A 60 -4.94 15.80 -11.92
C PRO A 60 -5.65 14.47 -12.16
N VAL A 61 -4.90 13.38 -12.33
CA VAL A 61 -5.47 12.03 -12.53
C VAL A 61 -6.48 11.68 -11.43
N ARG A 62 -6.21 12.08 -10.17
CA ARG A 62 -7.12 11.88 -9.03
C ARG A 62 -8.48 12.58 -9.12
N GLU A 63 -8.61 13.59 -9.97
CA GLU A 63 -9.88 14.30 -10.19
C GLU A 63 -10.63 13.76 -11.42
N VAL A 64 -9.94 13.05 -12.33
CA VAL A 64 -10.52 12.48 -13.56
C VAL A 64 -11.12 11.11 -13.32
N PHE A 65 -10.44 10.25 -12.56
CA PHE A 65 -10.87 8.88 -12.28
C PHE A 65 -11.56 8.76 -10.91
N ASP A 66 -12.68 8.03 -10.84
CA ASP A 66 -13.30 7.69 -9.56
C ASP A 66 -12.52 6.56 -8.88
N LEU A 67 -11.69 6.94 -7.90
CA LEU A 67 -10.84 6.04 -7.12
C LEU A 67 -11.60 4.83 -6.52
N LYS A 68 -12.89 4.98 -6.21
CA LYS A 68 -13.69 3.88 -5.62
C LYS A 68 -13.99 2.80 -6.66
N GLN A 69 -14.09 3.18 -7.93
CA GLN A 69 -14.46 2.31 -9.04
C GLN A 69 -13.25 1.69 -9.75
N LEU A 70 -12.03 2.19 -9.51
CA LEU A 70 -10.81 1.64 -10.08
C LEU A 70 -10.47 0.28 -9.45
N ASP A 71 -10.23 -0.74 -10.26
CA ASP A 71 -9.60 -1.98 -9.79
C ASP A 71 -8.13 -1.73 -9.41
N PHE A 72 -7.52 -2.60 -8.58
CA PHE A 72 -6.11 -2.43 -8.18
C PHE A 72 -5.16 -2.39 -9.38
N ASP A 73 -5.53 -3.08 -10.46
CA ASP A 73 -4.84 -3.04 -11.76
C ASP A 73 -4.88 -1.63 -12.39
N GLU A 74 -5.85 -0.80 -12.02
CA GLU A 74 -6.12 0.55 -12.56
C GLU A 74 -5.68 1.69 -11.63
N ILE A 75 -5.08 1.40 -10.47
CA ILE A 75 -4.55 2.40 -9.53
C ILE A 75 -3.32 3.08 -10.14
N MET A 76 -3.57 4.12 -10.92
CA MET A 76 -2.58 4.97 -11.57
C MET A 76 -2.41 6.29 -10.84
N GLN A 77 -1.86 6.33 -9.62
CA GLN A 77 -1.75 7.65 -8.96
C GLN A 77 -0.52 7.83 -8.11
N ARG A 78 0.47 8.57 -8.60
CA ARG A 78 1.33 9.35 -7.72
C ARG A 78 0.38 10.32 -7.03
N ASP A 79 0.25 10.21 -5.72
CA ASP A 79 -0.55 11.20 -5.00
C ASP A 79 0.16 12.54 -5.12
N ILE A 80 -0.61 13.62 -5.26
CA ILE A 80 -0.03 14.95 -5.24
C ILE A 80 0.22 15.29 -3.78
N GLU A 81 1.48 15.54 -3.45
CA GLU A 81 1.92 15.98 -2.13
C GLU A 81 1.50 17.45 -1.95
N ASP A 82 0.22 17.68 -1.62
CA ASP A 82 -0.39 19.02 -1.51
C ASP A 82 0.33 19.91 -0.48
N SER A 83 0.94 19.30 0.55
CA SER A 83 1.86 19.94 1.50
C SER A 83 3.02 20.62 0.76
N ARG A 84 3.75 19.86 -0.06
CA ARG A 84 4.86 20.33 -0.86
C ARG A 84 4.44 21.35 -1.90
N VAL A 85 3.29 21.16 -2.55
CA VAL A 85 2.78 22.14 -3.53
C VAL A 85 2.54 23.48 -2.84
N SER A 86 1.78 23.47 -1.75
CA SER A 86 1.39 24.69 -1.03
C SER A 86 2.57 25.38 -0.33
N LEU A 87 3.47 24.61 0.29
CA LEU A 87 4.54 25.14 1.12
C LEU A 87 5.86 25.36 0.37
N GLU A 88 6.10 24.72 -0.78
CA GLU A 88 7.37 24.87 -1.52
C GLU A 88 7.16 25.40 -2.93
N LEU A 89 6.28 24.78 -3.71
CA LEU A 89 6.16 25.10 -5.14
C LEU A 89 5.47 26.44 -5.40
N ILE A 90 4.33 26.72 -4.74
CA ILE A 90 3.68 28.02 -4.84
C ILE A 90 4.61 29.16 -4.40
N PRO A 91 5.28 29.10 -3.23
CA PRO A 91 6.22 30.16 -2.89
C PRO A 91 7.36 30.25 -3.90
N TYR A 92 7.91 29.13 -4.40
CA TYR A 92 8.93 29.19 -5.46
C TYR A 92 8.42 29.85 -6.76
N LEU A 93 7.14 29.67 -7.13
CA LEU A 93 6.53 30.35 -8.29
C LEU A 93 6.41 31.87 -8.03
N LEU A 94 5.93 32.27 -6.85
CA LEU A 94 5.60 33.66 -6.52
C LEU A 94 6.78 34.48 -5.99
N ASP A 95 7.85 33.85 -5.49
CA ASP A 95 8.95 34.52 -4.80
C ASP A 95 9.66 35.55 -5.71
N ALA A 96 9.42 36.83 -5.45
CA ALA A 96 10.04 37.95 -6.13
C ALA A 96 11.34 38.43 -5.45
N SER A 97 11.70 37.88 -4.30
CA SER A 97 12.75 38.39 -3.41
C SER A 97 14.16 37.91 -3.79
N VAL A 98 14.29 36.85 -4.60
CA VAL A 98 15.59 36.28 -4.96
C VAL A 98 16.09 36.83 -6.29
N SER A 99 16.70 38.02 -6.26
CA SER A 99 17.42 38.55 -7.41
C SER A 99 18.55 37.60 -7.82
N GLY A 100 18.45 36.99 -9.01
CA GLY A 100 19.52 36.18 -9.62
C GLY A 100 19.30 34.66 -9.70
N GLN A 101 18.17 34.11 -9.25
CA GLN A 101 17.84 32.69 -9.49
C GLN A 101 17.16 32.49 -10.85
N ILE A 102 17.67 31.51 -11.63
CA ILE A 102 17.04 31.06 -12.88
C ILE A 102 15.91 30.10 -12.52
N LYS A 103 14.65 30.53 -12.69
CA LYS A 103 13.48 29.66 -12.53
C LYS A 103 13.13 29.02 -13.87
N LEU A 104 13.23 27.70 -13.96
CA LEU A 104 12.86 26.92 -15.14
C LEU A 104 11.97 25.75 -14.73
N PHE A 105 10.88 25.55 -15.46
CA PHE A 105 10.03 24.37 -15.31
C PHE A 105 10.07 23.54 -16.59
N PRO A 106 10.30 22.21 -16.49
CA PRO A 106 10.06 21.33 -17.62
C PRO A 106 8.58 21.36 -18.02
N PRO A 107 8.22 20.95 -19.25
CA PRO A 107 6.83 20.88 -19.68
C PRO A 107 5.97 19.98 -18.78
N ILE A 108 4.72 20.39 -18.56
CA ILE A 108 3.66 19.54 -17.98
C ILE A 108 3.15 18.61 -19.09
N VAL A 109 3.01 17.32 -18.82
CA VAL A 109 2.51 16.34 -19.80
C VAL A 109 1.04 16.04 -19.52
N VAL A 110 0.19 16.26 -20.51
CA VAL A 110 -1.25 16.13 -20.43
C VAL A 110 -1.74 15.20 -21.51
N ILE A 111 -2.72 14.35 -21.20
CA ILE A 111 -3.38 13.46 -22.15
C ILE A 111 -4.85 13.86 -22.28
N VAL A 112 -5.32 13.96 -23.52
CA VAL A 112 -6.75 14.12 -23.81
C VAL A 112 -7.43 12.77 -23.58
N LEU A 113 -8.42 12.71 -22.69
CA LEU A 113 -9.22 11.51 -22.46
C LEU A 113 -10.63 11.73 -23.01
N PRO A 114 -11.17 10.82 -23.83
CA PRO A 114 -12.55 10.90 -24.27
C PRO A 114 -13.48 10.67 -23.08
N LEU A 115 -14.64 11.33 -23.04
CA LEU A 115 -15.65 11.12 -22.00
C LEU A 115 -16.80 10.25 -22.49
N LYS A 116 -17.39 9.46 -21.59
CA LYS A 116 -18.63 8.73 -21.85
C LYS A 116 -19.79 9.72 -21.99
N PRO A 117 -20.77 9.48 -22.89
CA PRO A 117 -21.93 10.36 -23.03
C PRO A 117 -22.65 10.60 -21.70
N LEU A 118 -22.99 11.86 -21.40
CA LEU A 118 -23.67 12.27 -20.15
C LEU A 118 -22.92 11.89 -18.86
N SER A 119 -21.63 11.59 -18.95
CA SER A 119 -20.80 11.17 -17.82
C SER A 119 -19.44 11.87 -17.83
N LYS A 120 -18.91 12.17 -16.65
CA LYS A 120 -17.54 12.68 -16.49
C LYS A 120 -16.49 11.55 -16.44
N MET A 121 -16.87 10.32 -16.75
CA MET A 121 -15.93 9.19 -16.76
C MET A 121 -15.25 9.04 -18.12
N PRO A 122 -13.95 8.69 -18.16
CA PRO A 122 -13.27 8.36 -19.40
C PRO A 122 -13.96 7.21 -20.16
N ALA A 123 -14.01 7.33 -21.48
CA ALA A 123 -14.33 6.25 -22.41
C ALA A 123 -13.05 5.50 -22.81
N ASP A 124 -13.21 4.26 -23.26
CA ASP A 124 -12.07 3.39 -23.58
C ASP A 124 -11.38 3.82 -24.89
N LEU A 125 -12.16 4.32 -25.86
CA LEU A 125 -11.70 4.68 -27.20
C LEU A 125 -12.17 6.08 -27.59
N TYR A 126 -11.42 6.73 -28.47
CA TYR A 126 -11.89 7.95 -29.13
C TYR A 126 -13.03 7.63 -30.11
N ASN A 127 -13.86 8.62 -30.39
CA ASN A 127 -14.73 8.57 -31.56
C ASN A 127 -13.87 8.46 -32.82
N LYS A 128 -14.44 7.88 -33.88
CA LYS A 128 -13.75 7.66 -35.15
C LYS A 128 -12.93 8.88 -35.58
N VAL A 129 -11.65 8.65 -35.87
CA VAL A 129 -10.70 9.71 -36.23
C VAL A 129 -10.61 9.81 -37.75
N GLU A 130 -10.89 11.00 -38.29
CA GLU A 130 -10.87 11.26 -39.73
C GLU A 130 -9.90 12.39 -40.07
N LEU A 131 -9.15 12.19 -41.16
CA LEU A 131 -8.22 13.16 -41.71
C LEU A 131 -8.83 13.80 -42.97
N ALA A 132 -9.05 15.11 -42.91
CA ALA A 132 -9.46 15.92 -44.05
C ALA A 132 -8.34 16.86 -44.48
N LYS A 133 -8.15 17.03 -45.79
CA LYS A 133 -7.19 17.99 -46.36
C LYS A 133 -7.89 18.83 -47.42
N THR A 134 -7.86 20.14 -47.26
CA THR A 134 -8.51 21.10 -48.16
C THR A 134 -7.55 22.26 -48.50
N PRO A 135 -7.61 22.85 -49.70
CA PRO A 135 -6.84 24.07 -49.99
C PRO A 135 -7.16 25.18 -48.98
N SER A 136 -6.15 25.85 -48.43
CA SER A 136 -6.41 26.94 -47.48
C SER A 136 -6.90 28.17 -48.21
N ALA A 137 -8.03 28.72 -47.76
CA ALA A 137 -8.53 30.01 -48.25
C ALA A 137 -7.74 31.19 -47.67
N ALA A 138 -7.09 31.01 -46.52
CA ALA A 138 -6.34 32.04 -45.81
C ALA A 138 -4.87 32.13 -46.23
N HIS A 139 -4.28 31.02 -46.71
CA HIS A 139 -2.85 30.94 -47.03
C HIS A 139 -2.63 30.32 -48.41
N SER A 140 -2.36 31.17 -49.42
CA SER A 140 -2.05 30.70 -50.78
C SER A 140 -0.81 29.80 -50.79
N GLY A 141 -0.90 28.64 -51.44
CA GLY A 141 0.17 27.63 -51.49
C GLY A 141 0.14 26.60 -50.35
N TYR A 142 -0.74 26.75 -49.37
CA TYR A 142 -0.92 25.80 -48.27
C TYR A 142 -2.27 25.08 -48.33
N SER A 143 -2.30 23.85 -47.82
CA SER A 143 -3.53 23.11 -47.54
C SER A 143 -3.79 23.09 -46.04
N GLU A 144 -5.04 23.30 -45.64
CA GLU A 144 -5.54 23.01 -44.31
C GLU A 144 -5.70 21.50 -44.14
N GLN A 145 -5.01 20.96 -43.14
CA GLN A 145 -5.11 19.57 -42.72
C GLN A 145 -5.81 19.52 -41.36
N ARG A 146 -6.91 18.77 -41.29
CA ARG A 146 -7.76 18.63 -40.12
C ARG A 146 -7.84 17.16 -39.73
N LEU A 147 -7.30 16.81 -38.56
CA LEU A 147 -7.47 15.49 -37.96
C LEU A 147 -8.49 15.63 -36.83
N THR A 148 -9.70 15.10 -37.03
CA THR A 148 -10.84 15.27 -36.12
C THR A 148 -11.25 13.93 -35.53
N ALA A 149 -11.45 13.87 -34.21
CA ALA A 149 -12.08 12.73 -33.55
C ALA A 149 -13.58 13.01 -33.34
N GLY A 150 -14.44 12.30 -34.07
CA GLY A 150 -15.91 12.42 -33.99
C GLY A 150 -16.55 13.27 -35.08
N GLN A 151 -17.88 13.11 -35.20
CA GLN A 151 -18.71 13.85 -36.16
C GLN A 151 -19.15 15.21 -35.60
N LEU A 152 -19.70 16.08 -36.45
CA LEU A 152 -20.22 17.40 -36.08
C LEU A 152 -21.22 17.33 -34.91
N GLY A 153 -20.91 18.04 -33.82
CA GLY A 153 -21.65 18.06 -32.56
C GLY A 153 -21.23 16.97 -31.56
N GLN A 154 -20.30 16.08 -31.92
CA GLN A 154 -19.74 15.01 -31.09
C GLN A 154 -18.21 14.99 -31.15
N GLU A 155 -17.60 16.08 -31.61
CA GLU A 155 -16.15 16.18 -31.70
C GLU A 155 -15.53 16.15 -30.30
N GLN A 156 -14.45 15.40 -30.16
CA GLN A 156 -13.64 15.33 -28.94
C GLN A 156 -12.44 16.27 -29.05
N PHE A 157 -11.69 16.14 -30.14
CA PHE A 157 -10.55 17.00 -30.45
C PHE A 157 -10.38 17.16 -31.97
N GLN A 158 -9.70 18.23 -32.37
CA GLN A 158 -9.25 18.44 -33.74
C GLN A 158 -7.87 19.10 -33.78
N PHE A 159 -6.94 18.51 -34.52
CA PHE A 159 -5.72 19.20 -34.92
C PHE A 159 -5.97 19.93 -36.23
N LEU A 160 -5.64 21.22 -36.26
CA LEU A 160 -5.59 22.03 -37.47
C LEU A 160 -4.13 22.39 -37.76
N GLU A 161 -3.66 21.98 -38.93
CA GLU A 161 -2.30 22.20 -39.41
C GLU A 161 -2.34 22.81 -40.81
N TYR A 162 -1.41 23.70 -41.14
CA TYR A 162 -1.23 24.20 -42.50
C TYR A 162 0.00 23.54 -43.10
N VAL A 163 -0.18 22.79 -44.19
CA VAL A 163 0.89 22.05 -44.87
C VAL A 163 1.13 22.61 -46.26
N ASP A 164 2.38 22.81 -46.63
CA ASP A 164 2.76 23.26 -47.96
C ASP A 164 2.65 22.13 -49.00
N SER A 165 3.03 22.43 -50.25
CA SER A 165 3.07 21.47 -51.36
C SER A 165 4.05 20.31 -51.15
N ASN A 166 5.05 20.48 -50.27
CA ASN A 166 6.06 19.49 -49.94
C ASN A 166 5.67 18.64 -48.71
N GLY A 167 4.53 18.94 -48.09
CA GLY A 167 4.04 18.28 -46.88
C GLY A 167 4.70 18.79 -45.59
N ALA A 168 5.45 19.89 -45.64
CA ALA A 168 6.01 20.51 -44.45
C ALA A 168 4.92 21.31 -43.72
N VAL A 169 4.81 21.08 -42.40
CA VAL A 169 3.87 21.80 -41.53
C VAL A 169 4.43 23.19 -41.24
N SER A 170 3.60 24.21 -41.39
CA SER A 170 3.92 25.58 -41.00
C SER A 170 4.06 25.67 -39.47
N PRO A 171 5.23 26.09 -38.93
CA PRO A 171 5.54 25.99 -37.50
C PRO A 171 4.67 26.89 -36.60
N ASP A 172 4.12 27.99 -37.12
CA ASP A 172 3.50 29.06 -36.31
C ASP A 172 1.96 29.16 -36.43
N SER A 173 1.30 28.14 -36.98
CA SER A 173 -0.13 28.21 -37.29
C SER A 173 -0.96 26.99 -36.88
N ALA A 174 -0.33 26.02 -36.21
CA ALA A 174 -1.03 24.83 -35.77
C ALA A 174 -1.88 25.10 -34.52
N ARG A 175 -3.05 24.46 -34.46
CA ARG A 175 -4.01 24.59 -33.36
C ARG A 175 -4.54 23.24 -32.93
N LEU A 176 -4.75 23.08 -31.64
CA LEU A 176 -5.54 22.00 -31.07
C LEU A 176 -6.86 22.58 -30.58
N LEU A 177 -7.94 22.13 -31.19
CA LEU A 177 -9.30 22.46 -30.80
C LEU A 177 -9.85 21.31 -29.95
N LEU A 178 -10.49 21.61 -28.81
CA LEU A 178 -11.02 20.63 -27.87
C LEU A 178 -12.48 20.90 -27.52
N SER A 179 -13.20 19.86 -27.12
CA SER A 179 -14.54 19.96 -26.56
C SER A 179 -14.53 19.78 -25.05
N ARG A 180 -14.94 20.81 -24.28
CA ARG A 180 -15.07 20.72 -22.81
C ARG A 180 -16.03 19.64 -22.33
N ASP A 181 -17.03 19.31 -23.15
CA ASP A 181 -18.11 18.40 -22.78
C ASP A 181 -17.81 16.95 -23.18
N ASN A 182 -16.96 16.74 -24.19
CA ASN A 182 -16.65 15.40 -24.73
C ASN A 182 -15.25 14.90 -24.38
N CYS A 183 -14.37 15.74 -23.78
CA CYS A 183 -13.06 15.30 -23.33
C CYS A 183 -12.65 15.93 -21.99
N ALA A 184 -11.72 15.25 -21.31
CA ALA A 184 -11.03 15.75 -20.13
C ALA A 184 -9.52 15.78 -20.36
N LEU A 185 -8.81 16.70 -19.70
CA LEU A 185 -7.36 16.81 -19.80
C LEU A 185 -6.70 16.26 -18.54
N ALA A 186 -6.15 15.05 -18.62
CA ALA A 186 -5.51 14.37 -17.50
C ALA A 186 -4.01 14.67 -17.46
N ILE A 187 -3.53 15.23 -16.34
CA ILE A 187 -2.11 15.53 -16.15
C ILE A 187 -1.35 14.26 -15.74
N VAL A 188 -0.50 13.72 -16.62
CA VAL A 188 0.24 12.48 -16.38
C VAL A 188 1.69 12.68 -15.92
N ASP A 189 2.30 13.82 -16.22
CA ASP A 189 3.57 14.23 -15.62
C ASP A 189 3.56 15.71 -15.27
N GLY A 190 4.31 16.08 -14.24
CA GLY A 190 4.32 17.43 -13.70
C GLY A 190 3.10 17.77 -12.84
N GLN A 191 2.42 16.76 -12.30
CA GLN A 191 1.20 16.91 -11.48
C GLN A 191 1.35 17.96 -10.36
N HIS A 192 2.45 17.96 -9.60
CA HIS A 192 2.69 18.96 -8.54
C HIS A 192 2.83 20.39 -9.08
N ARG A 193 3.52 20.55 -10.22
CA ARG A 193 3.75 21.85 -10.89
C ARG A 193 2.42 22.40 -11.41
N ALA A 194 1.67 21.56 -12.12
CA ALA A 194 0.34 21.89 -12.60
C ALA A 194 -0.60 22.24 -11.44
N MET A 195 -0.57 21.45 -10.35
CA MET A 195 -1.41 21.68 -9.18
C MET A 195 -1.13 23.02 -8.50
N ALA A 196 0.13 23.48 -8.46
CA ALA A 196 0.46 24.80 -7.92
C ALA A 196 -0.30 25.92 -8.65
N LEU A 197 -0.33 25.86 -9.98
CA LEU A 197 -1.04 26.85 -10.79
C LEU A 197 -2.56 26.67 -10.78
N LEU A 198 -3.05 25.42 -10.76
CA LEU A 198 -4.47 25.14 -10.56
C LEU A 198 -4.97 25.63 -9.20
N ALA A 199 -4.20 25.46 -8.13
CA ALA A 199 -4.55 25.93 -6.80
C ALA A 199 -4.66 27.46 -6.75
N LEU A 200 -3.70 28.18 -7.35
CA LEU A 200 -3.75 29.63 -7.47
C LEU A 200 -4.99 30.08 -8.26
N HIS A 201 -5.25 29.48 -9.44
CA HIS A 201 -6.45 29.74 -10.24
C HIS A 201 -7.74 29.52 -9.44
N ARG A 202 -7.83 28.41 -8.70
CA ARG A 202 -9.00 28.06 -7.90
C ARG A 202 -9.22 28.99 -6.72
N ASN A 203 -8.15 29.43 -6.04
CA ASN A 203 -8.23 30.45 -4.99
C ASN A 203 -8.67 31.82 -5.53
N LEU A 204 -8.29 32.18 -6.76
CA LEU A 204 -8.69 33.43 -7.41
C LEU A 204 -10.13 33.41 -7.94
N THR A 205 -10.64 32.24 -8.32
CA THR A 205 -11.97 32.08 -8.96
C THR A 205 -13.04 31.47 -8.03
N GLY A 206 -12.66 30.95 -6.87
CA GLY A 206 -13.55 30.28 -5.94
C GLY A 206 -14.06 28.92 -6.41
N THR A 207 -13.34 28.24 -7.32
CA THR A 207 -13.81 27.02 -8.03
C THR A 207 -13.50 25.70 -7.32
N TRP A 208 -13.35 25.75 -5.98
CA TRP A 208 -13.15 24.57 -5.13
C TRP A 208 -14.42 23.77 -4.82
N THR A 209 -15.60 24.29 -5.17
CA THR A 209 -16.91 23.74 -4.76
C THR A 209 -17.25 22.36 -5.35
N ASP A 210 -16.50 21.87 -6.34
CA ASP A 210 -16.68 20.52 -6.88
C ASP A 210 -16.29 19.47 -5.81
N SER A 211 -17.11 18.44 -5.63
CA SER A 211 -16.89 17.39 -4.62
C SER A 211 -15.56 16.64 -4.80
N ARG A 212 -14.99 16.62 -6.01
CA ARG A 212 -13.67 16.04 -6.30
C ARG A 212 -12.51 16.98 -5.94
N ARG A 213 -12.77 18.27 -5.76
CA ARG A 213 -11.75 19.32 -5.50
C ARG A 213 -11.77 19.81 -4.06
N ALA A 214 -12.96 19.93 -3.48
CA ALA A 214 -13.21 20.46 -2.14
C ALA A 214 -12.33 19.84 -1.04
N PRO A 215 -12.04 18.51 -1.03
CA PRO A 215 -11.19 17.90 0.01
C PRO A 215 -9.77 18.50 0.09
N TYR A 216 -9.25 19.04 -1.02
CA TYR A 216 -7.86 19.53 -1.10
C TYR A 216 -7.73 21.03 -0.83
N GLU A 217 -8.83 21.81 -0.87
CA GLU A 217 -8.83 23.28 -0.71
C GLU A 217 -8.06 23.71 0.55
N ARG A 218 -8.22 22.95 1.64
CA ARG A 218 -7.64 23.21 2.96
C ARG A 218 -6.12 23.45 2.95
N TYR A 219 -5.39 22.77 2.07
CA TYR A 219 -3.93 22.90 1.96
C TYR A 219 -3.52 24.22 1.32
N TYR A 220 -4.41 24.81 0.51
CA TYR A 220 -4.13 25.99 -0.29
C TYR A 220 -4.71 27.27 0.31
N LYS A 221 -5.49 27.20 1.40
CA LYS A 221 -6.03 28.39 2.12
C LYS A 221 -4.96 29.32 2.68
N VAL A 222 -3.73 28.83 2.84
CA VAL A 222 -2.56 29.66 3.22
C VAL A 222 -2.19 30.69 2.15
N TRP A 223 -2.74 30.58 0.93
CA TRP A 223 -2.61 31.53 -0.17
C TRP A 223 -3.93 32.24 -0.49
N PRO A 224 -4.38 33.20 0.33
CA PRO A 224 -5.63 33.91 0.09
C PRO A 224 -5.56 34.81 -1.16
N GLU A 225 -6.70 35.09 -1.79
CA GLU A 225 -6.80 35.92 -3.00
C GLU A 225 -6.04 37.25 -2.87
N LYS A 226 -6.18 37.93 -1.73
CA LYS A 226 -5.51 39.22 -1.47
C LYS A 226 -3.98 39.12 -1.56
N GLU A 227 -3.41 38.02 -1.08
CA GLU A 227 -1.96 37.77 -1.14
C GLU A 227 -1.54 37.43 -2.57
N ILE A 228 -2.28 36.53 -3.24
CA ILE A 228 -1.97 36.13 -4.62
C ILE A 228 -1.98 37.33 -5.57
N ARG A 229 -2.96 38.24 -5.43
CA ARG A 229 -3.07 39.45 -6.27
C ARG A 229 -1.99 40.49 -6.02
N SER A 230 -1.15 40.32 -5.00
CA SER A 230 0.01 41.20 -4.79
C SER A 230 1.17 40.91 -5.77
N TYR A 231 1.15 39.75 -6.43
CA TYR A 231 2.16 39.31 -7.40
C TYR A 231 1.74 39.59 -8.85
N ASN A 232 2.72 39.69 -9.76
CA ASN A 232 2.47 39.76 -11.20
C ASN A 232 2.22 38.35 -11.76
N LEU A 233 0.98 38.05 -12.13
CA LEU A 233 0.55 36.73 -12.62
C LEU A 233 0.56 36.61 -14.15
N ASP A 234 0.63 37.73 -14.89
CA ASP A 234 0.53 37.73 -16.36
C ASP A 234 1.78 37.12 -17.02
N ASP A 235 2.93 37.27 -16.37
CA ASP A 235 4.20 36.69 -16.81
C ASP A 235 4.40 35.24 -16.34
N LEU A 236 3.50 34.72 -15.50
CA LEU A 236 3.57 33.33 -15.05
C LEU A 236 3.07 32.40 -16.16
N GLN A 237 4.01 31.83 -16.91
CA GLN A 237 3.74 30.89 -18.00
C GLN A 237 4.46 29.57 -17.72
N MET A 238 3.73 28.45 -17.80
CA MET A 238 4.31 27.12 -17.71
C MET A 238 4.21 26.38 -19.04
N PRO A 239 5.31 25.80 -19.55
CA PRO A 239 5.28 25.00 -20.77
C PRO A 239 4.45 23.73 -20.55
N MET A 240 3.77 23.29 -21.61
CA MET A 240 2.89 22.13 -21.58
C MET A 240 2.91 21.40 -22.91
N ILE A 241 2.81 20.06 -22.84
CA ILE A 241 2.58 19.19 -23.97
C ILE A 241 1.23 18.49 -23.78
N ILE A 242 0.35 18.61 -24.77
CA ILE A 242 -0.97 17.93 -24.78
C ILE A 242 -0.93 16.83 -25.82
N CYS A 243 -1.10 15.58 -25.39
CA CYS A 243 -0.96 14.36 -26.17
C CYS A 243 -2.32 13.71 -26.46
N THR A 244 -2.42 13.08 -27.63
CA THR A 244 -3.54 12.26 -28.10
C THR A 244 -3.02 10.95 -28.70
N PHE A 245 -3.88 9.95 -28.82
CA PHE A 245 -3.57 8.67 -29.46
C PHE A 245 -4.52 8.40 -30.63
N PRO A 246 -4.32 9.03 -31.80
CA PRO A 246 -5.28 8.97 -32.91
C PRO A 246 -5.64 7.57 -33.41
N GLN A 247 -4.80 6.57 -33.16
CA GLN A 247 -5.03 5.18 -33.57
C GLN A 247 -5.92 4.38 -32.61
N LEU A 248 -6.24 4.93 -31.44
CA LEU A 248 -7.07 4.29 -30.42
C LEU A 248 -8.52 4.80 -30.50
N ASP A 249 -9.09 4.72 -31.69
CA ASP A 249 -10.49 5.06 -31.95
C ASP A 249 -11.37 3.81 -32.01
N VAL A 250 -12.67 4.00 -32.26
CA VAL A 250 -13.65 2.90 -32.35
C VAL A 250 -13.31 1.80 -33.37
N ASP A 251 -12.44 2.07 -34.34
CA ASP A 251 -12.03 1.10 -35.36
C ASP A 251 -10.75 0.33 -34.94
N CYS A 252 -10.22 0.58 -33.74
CA CYS A 252 -9.05 -0.10 -33.19
C CYS A 252 -9.33 -1.61 -32.98
N LYS A 253 -8.46 -2.46 -33.53
CA LYS A 253 -8.57 -3.94 -33.45
C LYS A 253 -7.69 -4.57 -32.37
N ASP A 254 -6.79 -3.79 -31.78
CA ASP A 254 -5.88 -4.25 -30.74
C ASP A 254 -6.55 -4.15 -29.36
N ASN A 255 -6.16 -5.00 -28.41
CA ASN A 255 -6.73 -5.03 -27.05
C ASN A 255 -6.19 -3.89 -26.14
N LEU A 256 -5.81 -2.77 -26.75
CA LEU A 256 -5.20 -1.60 -26.12
C LEU A 256 -6.14 -0.40 -26.22
N ASP A 257 -6.54 0.14 -25.09
CA ASP A 257 -7.43 1.30 -24.99
C ASP A 257 -6.68 2.58 -24.59
N VAL A 258 -7.35 3.74 -24.68
CA VAL A 258 -6.81 5.07 -24.39
C VAL A 258 -6.38 5.19 -22.92
N VAL A 259 -7.12 4.57 -21.99
CA VAL A 259 -6.83 4.61 -20.55
C VAL A 259 -5.56 3.81 -20.23
N ARG A 260 -5.40 2.61 -20.80
CA ARG A 260 -4.21 1.78 -20.72
C ARG A 260 -2.99 2.46 -21.35
N ALA A 261 -3.17 3.12 -22.50
CA ALA A 261 -2.10 3.89 -23.13
C ALA A 261 -1.64 5.05 -22.23
N ALA A 262 -2.58 5.81 -21.65
CA ALA A 262 -2.29 6.88 -20.71
C ALA A 262 -1.52 6.39 -19.47
N ARG A 263 -1.92 5.24 -18.91
CA ARG A 263 -1.24 4.53 -17.82
C ARG A 263 0.20 4.14 -18.15
N ARG A 264 0.42 3.57 -19.34
CA ARG A 264 1.79 3.20 -19.78
C ARG A 264 2.68 4.43 -19.92
N VAL A 265 2.18 5.52 -20.48
CA VAL A 265 2.92 6.80 -20.55
C VAL A 265 3.25 7.32 -19.15
N PHE A 266 2.25 7.34 -18.25
CA PHE A 266 2.43 7.73 -16.85
C PHE A 266 3.54 6.92 -16.16
N LEU A 267 3.47 5.59 -16.22
CA LEU A 267 4.45 4.70 -15.62
C LEU A 267 5.86 4.90 -16.20
N THR A 268 5.95 5.09 -17.51
CA THR A 268 7.24 5.23 -18.21
C THR A 268 7.95 6.53 -17.83
N LEU A 269 7.23 7.65 -17.77
CA LEU A 269 7.78 8.95 -17.41
C LEU A 269 8.20 9.04 -15.93
N ASN A 270 7.55 8.28 -15.05
CA ASN A 270 7.82 8.34 -13.60
C ASN A 270 8.92 7.37 -13.10
N LYS A 271 9.42 6.44 -13.92
CA LYS A 271 10.53 5.53 -13.53
C LYS A 271 11.86 6.26 -13.24
N THR A 272 12.02 7.51 -13.67
CA THR A 272 13.28 8.27 -13.62
C THR A 272 13.34 9.36 -12.55
N ALA A 273 12.25 9.69 -11.83
CA ALA A 273 12.21 10.85 -10.91
C ALA A 273 11.61 10.54 -9.52
N LYS A 274 12.50 10.41 -8.53
CA LYS A 274 12.30 10.07 -7.09
C LYS A 274 11.88 8.60 -6.85
N LYS A 275 12.51 7.96 -5.87
CA LYS A 275 12.38 6.51 -5.57
C LYS A 275 10.93 6.19 -5.17
N VAL A 276 10.21 5.45 -6.00
CA VAL A 276 8.88 4.88 -5.68
C VAL A 276 9.04 3.96 -4.46
N SER A 277 8.10 3.99 -3.51
CA SER A 277 8.10 3.11 -2.34
C SER A 277 8.13 1.64 -2.75
N GLU A 278 8.71 0.78 -1.92
CA GLU A 278 8.87 -0.63 -2.25
C GLU A 278 7.51 -1.34 -2.35
N SER A 279 6.59 -1.09 -1.41
CA SER A 279 5.23 -1.63 -1.42
C SER A 279 4.49 -1.29 -2.71
N ARG A 280 4.69 -0.08 -3.21
CA ARG A 280 4.07 0.39 -4.44
C ARG A 280 4.72 -0.18 -5.69
N ASN A 281 6.04 -0.34 -5.69
CA ASN A 281 6.71 -1.11 -6.74
C ASN A 281 6.20 -2.55 -6.79
N ARG A 282 6.02 -3.21 -5.63
CA ARG A 282 5.46 -4.56 -5.54
C ARG A 282 4.02 -4.62 -6.03
N LEU A 283 3.16 -3.68 -5.62
CA LEU A 283 1.75 -3.63 -6.04
C LEU A 283 1.59 -3.41 -7.54
N LEU A 284 2.43 -2.56 -8.14
CA LEU A 284 2.37 -2.17 -9.56
C LEU A 284 3.29 -3.00 -10.46
N ASN A 285 3.88 -4.09 -9.94
CA ASN A 285 4.75 -4.93 -10.75
C ASN A 285 3.93 -5.89 -11.61
N ASP A 286 3.66 -5.51 -12.85
CA ASP A 286 3.04 -6.39 -13.86
C ASP A 286 4.01 -7.44 -14.42
N GLN A 287 5.26 -7.45 -13.94
CA GLN A 287 6.29 -8.42 -14.28
C GLN A 287 6.64 -9.30 -13.09
N ASP A 288 5.72 -9.51 -12.15
CA ASP A 288 5.92 -10.47 -11.06
C ASP A 288 4.63 -11.22 -10.77
N ILE A 289 4.62 -12.52 -11.03
CA ILE A 289 3.44 -13.36 -10.83
C ILE A 289 2.99 -13.39 -9.36
N VAL A 290 3.90 -13.14 -8.41
CA VAL A 290 3.55 -13.03 -6.98
C VAL A 290 2.73 -11.75 -6.73
N ALA A 291 3.03 -10.67 -7.46
CA ALA A 291 2.27 -9.44 -7.38
C ALA A 291 0.85 -9.60 -7.94
N GLU A 292 0.64 -10.46 -8.94
CA GLU A 292 -0.71 -10.82 -9.42
C GLU A 292 -1.55 -11.46 -8.29
N CYS A 293 -0.98 -12.41 -7.55
CA CYS A 293 -1.65 -13.07 -6.42
C CYS A 293 -1.92 -12.10 -5.26
N LEU A 294 -0.97 -11.20 -4.97
CA LEU A 294 -1.17 -10.10 -4.01
C LEU A 294 -2.37 -9.23 -4.42
N ARG A 295 -2.41 -8.77 -5.68
CA ARG A 295 -3.52 -7.94 -6.20
C ARG A 295 -4.85 -8.68 -6.12
N GLU A 296 -4.87 -9.98 -6.44
CA GLU A 296 -6.08 -10.80 -6.30
C GLU A 296 -6.58 -10.86 -4.84
N THR A 297 -5.69 -11.02 -3.86
CA THR A 297 -6.06 -10.95 -2.43
C THR A 297 -6.62 -9.57 -2.06
N LEU A 298 -6.01 -8.48 -2.51
CA LEU A 298 -6.49 -7.12 -2.24
C LEU A 298 -7.84 -6.84 -2.90
N SER A 299 -8.02 -7.30 -4.14
CA SER A 299 -9.29 -7.24 -4.88
C SER A 299 -10.40 -7.97 -4.13
N HIS A 300 -10.11 -9.15 -3.57
CA HIS A 300 -11.07 -9.85 -2.71
C HIS A 300 -11.42 -9.04 -1.45
N ILE A 301 -10.41 -8.53 -0.72
CA ILE A 301 -10.63 -7.72 0.49
C ILE A 301 -11.48 -6.48 0.20
N LYS A 302 -11.27 -5.82 -0.95
CA LYS A 302 -12.08 -4.67 -1.39
C LYS A 302 -13.55 -5.03 -1.63
N GLN A 303 -13.83 -6.27 -2.01
CA GLN A 303 -15.19 -6.77 -2.26
C GLN A 303 -15.92 -7.22 -0.98
N LEU A 304 -15.22 -7.39 0.14
CA LEU A 304 -15.85 -7.81 1.40
C LEU A 304 -16.83 -6.75 1.90
N ALA A 305 -18.05 -7.20 2.23
CA ALA A 305 -19.16 -6.31 2.59
C ALA A 305 -18.99 -5.69 3.99
N GLU A 306 -19.44 -4.45 4.17
CA GLU A 306 -19.35 -3.71 5.44
C GLU A 306 -20.12 -4.38 6.62
N LYS A 307 -21.00 -5.36 6.35
CA LYS A 307 -21.93 -5.96 7.32
C LYS A 307 -21.30 -6.98 8.29
N ASP A 308 -20.17 -7.61 7.96
CA ASP A 308 -19.44 -8.47 8.90
C ASP A 308 -18.49 -7.58 9.73
N ASP A 309 -18.75 -7.43 11.02
CA ASP A 309 -17.97 -6.55 11.90
C ASP A 309 -16.53 -7.05 12.08
N THR A 310 -16.27 -8.33 11.84
CA THR A 310 -14.96 -8.96 11.94
C THR A 310 -14.18 -9.01 10.61
N ALA A 311 -14.82 -8.72 9.49
CA ALA A 311 -14.18 -8.82 8.18
C ALA A 311 -13.01 -7.83 8.04
N VAL A 312 -11.96 -8.29 7.35
CA VAL A 312 -10.83 -7.46 6.93
C VAL A 312 -11.33 -6.46 5.91
N ARG A 313 -10.94 -5.19 6.06
CA ARG A 313 -11.31 -4.14 5.12
C ARG A 313 -10.07 -3.53 4.52
N ILE A 314 -10.24 -2.83 3.40
CA ILE A 314 -9.08 -2.31 2.67
C ILE A 314 -8.23 -1.35 3.50
N TRP A 315 -8.84 -0.56 4.39
CA TRP A 315 -8.11 0.32 5.30
C TRP A 315 -7.33 -0.42 6.40
N ASN A 316 -7.62 -1.71 6.63
CA ASN A 316 -6.82 -2.54 7.51
C ASN A 316 -5.48 -2.98 6.87
N VAL A 317 -5.30 -2.69 5.58
CA VAL A 317 -4.09 -2.96 4.81
C VAL A 317 -3.45 -1.64 4.38
N GLU A 318 -2.22 -1.42 4.80
CA GLU A 318 -1.42 -0.27 4.39
C GLU A 318 -0.91 -0.46 2.95
N LEU A 319 -1.42 0.37 2.04
CA LEU A 319 -1.19 0.26 0.59
C LEU A 319 0.08 0.97 0.11
N ASP A 320 0.50 2.02 0.80
CA ASP A 320 1.76 2.72 0.59
C ASP A 320 2.54 2.60 1.89
N GLN A 321 3.81 2.19 1.83
CA GLN A 321 4.72 2.20 2.98
C GLN A 321 6.00 2.90 2.55
N GLU A 322 6.37 3.98 3.22
CA GLU A 322 7.60 4.69 2.88
C GLU A 322 8.84 4.07 3.53
N GLY A 323 9.86 3.82 2.69
CA GLY A 323 11.11 3.18 3.11
C GLY A 323 11.06 1.65 3.10
N ASP A 324 12.07 1.03 3.69
CA ASP A 324 12.22 -0.43 3.83
C ASP A 324 11.69 -0.88 5.21
N ARG A 325 10.64 -0.21 5.69
CA ARG A 325 10.14 -0.37 7.06
C ARG A 325 9.27 -1.62 7.15
N VAL A 326 9.59 -2.47 8.13
CA VAL A 326 8.86 -3.73 8.40
C VAL A 326 7.55 -3.49 9.18
N LYS A 327 7.43 -2.35 9.86
CA LYS A 327 6.29 -1.98 10.70
C LYS A 327 5.25 -1.17 9.93
N VAL A 328 3.98 -1.39 10.27
CA VAL A 328 2.84 -0.61 9.78
C VAL A 328 2.82 0.74 10.48
N ASN A 329 2.60 1.84 9.75
CA ASN A 329 2.52 3.18 10.34
C ASN A 329 1.08 3.68 10.45
N SER A 330 0.20 3.26 9.53
CA SER A 330 -1.21 3.66 9.53
C SER A 330 -1.92 3.28 10.83
N ASP A 331 -2.64 4.25 11.40
CA ASP A 331 -3.39 4.09 12.66
C ASP A 331 -4.52 3.05 12.58
N VAL A 332 -5.00 2.75 11.36
CA VAL A 332 -6.16 1.88 11.11
C VAL A 332 -5.78 0.57 10.42
N ALA A 333 -4.52 0.39 10.06
CA ALA A 333 -4.00 -0.81 9.44
C ALA A 333 -3.31 -1.72 10.46
N PHE A 334 -3.45 -3.02 10.27
CA PHE A 334 -2.67 -4.02 11.00
C PHE A 334 -1.82 -4.89 10.08
N SER A 335 -2.06 -4.83 8.77
CA SER A 335 -1.28 -5.51 7.73
C SER A 335 -0.80 -4.48 6.71
N GLY A 336 0.20 -4.84 5.90
CA GLY A 336 0.64 -4.03 4.76
C GLY A 336 0.76 -4.83 3.47
N VAL A 337 0.89 -4.13 2.34
CA VAL A 337 1.20 -4.76 1.04
C VAL A 337 2.44 -5.64 1.12
N SER A 338 3.48 -5.18 1.83
CA SER A 338 4.71 -5.94 2.03
C SER A 338 4.46 -7.26 2.78
N HIS A 339 3.54 -7.26 3.75
CA HIS A 339 3.19 -8.45 4.54
C HIS A 339 2.52 -9.51 3.66
N LEU A 340 1.48 -9.10 2.92
CA LEU A 340 0.75 -9.97 2.02
C LEU A 340 1.65 -10.50 0.89
N TYR A 341 2.54 -9.65 0.37
CA TYR A 341 3.50 -10.04 -0.65
C TYR A 341 4.50 -11.08 -0.13
N HIS A 342 5.12 -10.86 1.04
CA HIS A 342 6.06 -11.83 1.61
C HIS A 342 5.39 -13.17 1.91
N MET A 343 4.17 -13.15 2.43
CA MET A 343 3.37 -14.34 2.63
C MET A 343 3.09 -15.07 1.31
N ALA A 344 2.62 -14.37 0.27
CA ALA A 344 2.35 -14.96 -1.04
C ALA A 344 3.63 -15.52 -1.69
N GLU A 345 4.74 -14.79 -1.59
CA GLU A 345 6.05 -15.26 -2.04
C GLU A 345 6.46 -16.55 -1.30
N HIS A 346 6.26 -16.61 0.02
CA HIS A 346 6.57 -17.80 0.80
C HIS A 346 5.70 -18.98 0.39
N ILE A 347 4.40 -18.78 0.20
CA ILE A 347 3.50 -19.85 -0.25
C ILE A 347 3.89 -20.34 -1.65
N LEU A 348 4.18 -19.46 -2.61
CA LEU A 348 4.39 -19.86 -4.00
C LEU A 348 5.83 -20.31 -4.32
N MET A 349 6.83 -19.64 -3.76
CA MET A 349 8.22 -19.72 -4.27
C MET A 349 9.16 -20.56 -3.39
N SER A 350 8.69 -21.03 -2.24
CA SER A 350 9.44 -21.89 -1.33
C SER A 350 9.70 -23.28 -1.92
N SER A 351 10.97 -23.73 -2.00
CA SER A 351 11.31 -25.10 -2.41
C SER A 351 11.25 -26.10 -1.26
N ASP A 352 11.49 -25.62 -0.05
CA ASP A 352 11.64 -26.46 1.13
C ASP A 352 10.70 -25.98 2.23
N TYR A 353 10.00 -26.94 2.85
CA TYR A 353 9.22 -26.69 4.06
C TYR A 353 10.15 -26.25 5.19
N VAL A 354 9.70 -25.29 5.98
CA VAL A 354 10.48 -24.83 7.13
C VAL A 354 10.54 -25.94 8.17
N ARG A 355 11.74 -26.37 8.53
CA ARG A 355 11.98 -27.34 9.62
C ARG A 355 12.77 -26.65 10.72
N GLY A 356 12.23 -26.67 11.94
CA GLY A 356 12.87 -26.03 13.09
C GLY A 356 12.64 -24.51 13.16
N LEU A 357 13.65 -23.79 13.65
CA LEU A 357 13.60 -22.35 13.98
C LEU A 357 14.45 -21.47 13.08
N GLU A 358 15.18 -22.06 12.13
CA GLU A 358 16.16 -21.33 11.35
C GLU A 358 15.45 -20.37 10.39
N ALA A 359 15.77 -19.08 10.53
CA ALA A 359 15.48 -18.11 9.50
C ALA A 359 16.17 -18.56 8.21
N ARG A 360 15.50 -18.49 7.08
CA ARG A 360 16.15 -18.83 5.80
C ARG A 360 17.39 -17.97 5.64
N SER A 361 18.49 -18.59 5.20
CA SER A 361 19.73 -17.87 4.85
C SER A 361 19.42 -16.76 3.85
N LYS A 362 20.24 -15.68 3.88
CA LYS A 362 20.07 -14.48 3.06
C LYS A 362 19.56 -14.82 1.66
N ILE A 363 18.44 -14.19 1.31
CA ILE A 363 17.75 -14.27 0.03
C ILE A 363 18.82 -14.18 -1.08
N GLY A 364 19.12 -15.32 -1.71
CA GLY A 364 19.85 -15.33 -2.98
C GLY A 364 19.02 -14.61 -4.05
N ALA A 365 19.51 -14.55 -5.29
CA ALA A 365 18.74 -13.94 -6.37
C ALA A 365 17.29 -14.50 -6.40
N PRO A 366 16.27 -13.65 -6.60
CA PRO A 366 14.86 -14.07 -6.57
C PRO A 366 14.66 -15.30 -7.44
N LYS A 367 14.06 -16.35 -6.89
CA LYS A 367 13.82 -17.58 -7.64
C LYS A 367 12.95 -17.27 -8.85
N ARG A 368 13.45 -17.58 -10.04
CA ARG A 368 12.74 -17.33 -11.30
C ARG A 368 11.84 -18.50 -11.73
N LYS A 369 12.13 -19.72 -11.29
CA LYS A 369 11.37 -20.91 -11.69
C LYS A 369 10.07 -21.04 -10.90
N LEU A 370 9.00 -21.44 -11.59
CA LEU A 370 7.64 -21.56 -11.04
C LEU A 370 7.20 -23.01 -10.75
N ALA A 371 8.12 -23.98 -10.77
CA ALA A 371 7.79 -25.40 -10.61
C ALA A 371 6.95 -25.69 -9.35
N GLU A 372 7.34 -25.13 -8.20
CA GLU A 372 6.63 -25.27 -6.92
C GLU A 372 5.26 -24.57 -6.96
N ALA A 373 5.20 -23.36 -7.52
CA ALA A 373 3.96 -22.61 -7.65
C ALA A 373 2.93 -23.37 -8.49
N TYR A 374 3.35 -23.98 -9.61
CA TYR A 374 2.48 -24.83 -10.42
C TYR A 374 1.95 -26.03 -9.64
N GLN A 375 2.79 -26.67 -8.81
CA GLN A 375 2.35 -27.79 -7.98
C GLN A 375 1.34 -27.36 -6.92
N ARG A 376 1.65 -26.30 -6.17
CA ARG A 376 0.81 -25.78 -5.07
C ARG A 376 -0.55 -25.27 -5.54
N LEU A 377 -0.58 -24.61 -6.69
CA LEU A 377 -1.80 -24.14 -7.33
C LEU A 377 -2.56 -25.26 -8.07
N GLY A 378 -2.04 -26.49 -8.11
CA GLY A 378 -2.69 -27.61 -8.82
C GLY A 378 -2.69 -27.45 -10.34
N LEU A 379 -1.74 -26.70 -10.89
CA LEU A 379 -1.62 -26.36 -12.30
C LEU A 379 -0.66 -27.25 -13.08
N LYS A 380 0.01 -28.17 -12.40
CA LYS A 380 0.98 -29.10 -13.01
C LYS A 380 0.37 -29.94 -14.13
N ASP A 381 -0.88 -30.37 -13.95
CA ASP A 381 -1.60 -31.24 -14.88
C ASP A 381 -2.49 -30.46 -15.86
N THR A 382 -2.88 -29.24 -15.48
CA THR A 382 -3.71 -28.33 -16.31
C THR A 382 -2.89 -27.60 -17.36
N ILE A 383 -1.66 -27.19 -17.03
CA ILE A 383 -0.79 -26.42 -17.93
C ILE A 383 0.27 -27.34 -18.55
N PRO A 384 0.34 -27.42 -19.90
CA PRO A 384 1.35 -28.18 -20.62
C PRO A 384 2.79 -27.86 -20.19
N GLN A 385 3.66 -28.87 -20.20
CA GLN A 385 5.03 -28.76 -19.70
C GLN A 385 5.86 -27.70 -20.44
N ASP A 386 5.74 -27.62 -21.77
CA ASP A 386 6.38 -26.62 -22.62
C ASP A 386 6.01 -25.19 -22.21
N LYS A 387 4.73 -24.95 -21.90
CA LYS A 387 4.28 -23.66 -21.35
C LYS A 387 4.83 -23.43 -19.95
N ARG A 388 4.88 -24.44 -19.07
CA ARG A 388 5.44 -24.30 -17.71
C ARG A 388 6.93 -23.98 -17.71
N GLU A 389 7.69 -24.49 -18.68
CA GLU A 389 9.13 -24.23 -18.82
C GLU A 389 9.43 -22.87 -19.46
N ALA A 390 8.56 -22.39 -20.36
CA ALA A 390 8.69 -21.09 -21.02
C ALA A 390 8.39 -19.90 -20.09
N ASN A 391 7.54 -20.10 -19.08
CA ASN A 391 7.10 -19.03 -18.17
C ASN A 391 7.93 -19.04 -16.87
N THR A 392 8.30 -17.84 -16.43
CA THR A 392 9.08 -17.60 -15.22
C THR A 392 8.37 -16.55 -14.36
N ARG A 393 8.79 -16.41 -13.09
CA ARG A 393 8.24 -15.41 -12.16
C ARG A 393 8.12 -14.02 -12.78
N THR A 394 9.13 -13.61 -13.55
CA THR A 394 9.23 -12.25 -14.10
C THR A 394 9.01 -12.15 -15.61
N ASN A 395 8.60 -13.24 -16.24
CA ASN A 395 8.28 -13.26 -17.66
C ASN A 395 7.24 -14.37 -17.89
N TYR A 396 5.99 -13.98 -18.00
CA TYR A 396 4.85 -14.88 -18.14
C TYR A 396 3.81 -14.31 -19.12
N SER A 397 2.95 -15.17 -19.66
CA SER A 397 1.82 -14.75 -20.51
C SER A 397 0.57 -14.39 -19.70
N ASP A 398 -0.35 -13.62 -20.31
CA ASP A 398 -1.61 -13.21 -19.68
C ASP A 398 -2.48 -14.42 -19.28
N GLU A 399 -2.44 -15.50 -20.06
CA GLU A 399 -3.17 -16.73 -19.72
C GLU A 399 -2.62 -17.38 -18.44
N ILE A 400 -1.30 -17.38 -18.26
CA ILE A 400 -0.68 -17.90 -17.02
C ILE A 400 -1.04 -17.01 -15.84
N ALA A 401 -1.05 -15.69 -16.02
CA ALA A 401 -1.45 -14.75 -14.97
C ALA A 401 -2.91 -14.97 -14.52
N GLN A 402 -3.83 -15.14 -15.48
CA GLN A 402 -5.24 -15.43 -15.19
C GLN A 402 -5.42 -16.73 -14.41
N GLU A 403 -4.75 -17.80 -14.84
CA GLU A 403 -4.87 -19.10 -14.18
C GLU A 403 -4.26 -19.09 -12.77
N PHE A 404 -3.13 -18.39 -12.57
CA PHE A 404 -2.55 -18.18 -11.24
C PHE A 404 -3.51 -17.44 -10.32
N ARG A 405 -4.11 -16.34 -10.78
CA ARG A 405 -5.09 -15.58 -9.98
C ARG A 405 -6.30 -16.42 -9.62
N ALA A 406 -6.85 -17.17 -10.57
CA ALA A 406 -8.01 -18.03 -10.35
C ALA A 406 -7.73 -19.10 -9.28
N GLN A 407 -6.63 -19.85 -9.41
CA GLN A 407 -6.28 -20.88 -8.42
C GLN A 407 -5.87 -20.29 -7.07
N TRP A 408 -5.18 -19.15 -7.06
CA TRP A 408 -4.85 -18.44 -5.83
C TRP A 408 -6.09 -18.02 -5.07
N ARG A 409 -7.07 -17.42 -5.77
CA ARG A 409 -8.37 -17.04 -5.22
C ARG A 409 -9.13 -18.23 -4.65
N ALA A 410 -9.08 -19.39 -5.32
CA ALA A 410 -9.77 -20.58 -4.85
C ALA A 410 -9.12 -21.20 -3.59
N ARG A 411 -7.78 -21.31 -3.58
CA ARG A 411 -7.06 -22.11 -2.57
C ARG A 411 -6.62 -21.33 -1.34
N TYR A 412 -6.09 -20.11 -1.54
CA TYR A 412 -5.38 -19.39 -0.48
C TYR A 412 -6.13 -18.18 0.07
N VAL A 413 -6.93 -17.51 -0.76
CA VAL A 413 -7.75 -16.37 -0.30
C VAL A 413 -8.72 -16.76 0.83
N PRO A 414 -9.44 -17.89 0.81
CA PRO A 414 -10.32 -18.28 1.93
C PRO A 414 -9.56 -18.52 3.24
N VAL A 415 -8.32 -19.02 3.16
CA VAL A 415 -7.45 -19.22 4.33
C VAL A 415 -7.03 -17.87 4.91
N ILE A 416 -6.62 -16.94 4.05
CA ILE A 416 -6.21 -15.58 4.43
C ILE A 416 -7.39 -14.82 5.04
N ASP A 417 -8.54 -14.81 4.37
CA ASP A 417 -9.76 -14.14 4.83
C ASP A 417 -10.19 -14.67 6.21
N LYS A 418 -10.26 -16.00 6.37
CA LYS A 418 -10.65 -16.60 7.64
C LYS A 418 -9.66 -16.32 8.76
N LEU A 419 -8.35 -16.40 8.52
CA LEU A 419 -7.35 -16.15 9.55
C LEU A 419 -7.27 -14.67 9.91
N PHE A 420 -7.34 -13.75 8.94
CA PHE A 420 -7.30 -12.32 9.25
C PHE A 420 -8.64 -11.81 9.82
N GLY A 421 -9.77 -12.40 9.42
CA GLY A 421 -11.10 -12.01 9.87
C GLY A 421 -11.57 -12.69 11.16
N LYS A 422 -11.16 -13.94 11.45
CA LYS A 422 -11.67 -14.69 12.62
C LYS A 422 -10.63 -14.94 13.71
N PHE A 423 -9.34 -14.67 13.49
CA PHE A 423 -8.36 -14.69 14.56
C PHE A 423 -8.56 -13.51 15.52
N VAL A 424 -8.87 -13.80 16.79
CA VAL A 424 -9.37 -12.80 17.77
C VAL A 424 -8.54 -11.52 17.86
N PRO A 425 -7.19 -11.55 17.92
CA PRO A 425 -6.41 -10.32 17.92
C PRO A 425 -6.67 -9.42 16.69
N LEU A 426 -6.72 -9.99 15.49
CA LEU A 426 -6.93 -9.22 14.25
C LEU A 426 -8.40 -8.78 14.11
N SER A 427 -9.35 -9.64 14.47
CA SER A 427 -10.78 -9.29 14.43
C SER A 427 -11.15 -8.21 15.45
N ALA A 428 -10.52 -8.21 16.64
CA ALA A 428 -10.66 -7.15 17.63
C ALA A 428 -10.16 -5.80 17.10
N PHE A 429 -9.09 -5.80 16.29
CA PHE A 429 -8.60 -4.61 15.60
C PHE A 429 -9.61 -4.16 14.52
N ALA A 430 -10.05 -5.07 13.65
CA ALA A 430 -11.01 -4.78 12.58
C ALA A 430 -12.31 -4.15 13.12
N ARG A 431 -12.84 -4.68 14.23
CA ARG A 431 -14.02 -4.13 14.91
C ARG A 431 -13.77 -2.74 15.50
N ALA A 432 -12.59 -2.52 16.08
CA ALA A 432 -12.22 -1.22 16.63
C ALA A 432 -12.11 -0.14 15.55
N THR A 433 -11.55 -0.45 14.37
CA THR A 433 -11.48 0.53 13.28
C THR A 433 -12.80 0.73 12.56
N LEU A 434 -13.66 -0.31 12.51
CA LEU A 434 -15.04 -0.14 12.07
C LEU A 434 -15.79 0.84 13.00
N TRP A 435 -15.69 0.65 14.32
CA TRP A 435 -16.26 1.57 15.30
C TRP A 435 -15.74 3.00 15.07
N LEU A 436 -14.43 3.19 14.89
CA LEU A 436 -13.85 4.51 14.64
C LEU A 436 -14.43 5.16 13.37
N LYS A 437 -14.62 4.37 12.30
CA LYS A 437 -15.23 4.85 11.06
C LYS A 437 -16.69 5.27 11.26
N GLU A 438 -17.47 4.48 11.98
CA GLU A 438 -18.87 4.80 12.31
C GLU A 438 -18.97 6.03 13.20
N GLU A 439 -18.06 6.17 14.17
CA GLU A 439 -17.98 7.32 15.08
C GLU A 439 -17.68 8.61 14.31
N LEU A 440 -16.73 8.59 13.37
CA LEU A 440 -16.41 9.75 12.52
C LEU A 440 -17.59 10.16 11.63
N LYS A 441 -18.30 9.18 11.07
CA LYS A 441 -19.52 9.43 10.29
C LYS A 441 -20.62 10.03 11.17
N GLY A 442 -20.82 9.50 12.37
CA GLY A 442 -21.81 9.99 13.34
C GLY A 442 -21.51 11.39 13.88
N ARG A 443 -20.22 11.72 14.07
CA ARG A 443 -19.77 13.07 14.47
C ARG A 443 -19.71 14.06 13.30
N HIS A 444 -19.97 13.63 12.07
CA HIS A 444 -19.82 14.42 10.84
C HIS A 444 -18.42 15.05 10.69
N GLU A 445 -17.37 14.22 10.87
CA GLU A 445 -15.95 14.64 10.79
C GLU A 445 -15.28 14.08 9.50
N PRO A 446 -15.69 14.51 8.29
CA PRO A 446 -15.22 13.93 7.03
C PRO A 446 -13.72 14.18 6.77
N GLU A 447 -13.17 15.24 7.37
CA GLU A 447 -11.74 15.56 7.27
C GLU A 447 -10.88 14.53 8.00
N LEU A 448 -11.28 14.14 9.23
CA LEU A 448 -10.60 13.09 9.98
C LEU A 448 -10.87 11.71 9.38
N GLU A 449 -12.08 11.46 8.86
CA GLU A 449 -12.37 10.23 8.11
C GLU A 449 -11.41 10.08 6.93
N SER A 450 -11.22 11.13 6.13
CA SER A 450 -10.30 11.12 5.00
C SER A 450 -8.85 10.90 5.43
N ILE A 451 -8.38 11.62 6.45
CA ILE A 451 -7.01 11.48 6.99
C ILE A 451 -6.73 10.05 7.44
N LEU A 452 -7.70 9.38 8.08
CA LEU A 452 -7.51 8.05 8.66
C LEU A 452 -7.78 6.91 7.66
N PHE A 453 -8.74 7.06 6.74
CA PHE A 453 -9.27 5.93 5.96
C PHE A 453 -9.02 6.00 4.45
N ASP A 454 -8.56 7.13 3.90
CA ASP A 454 -8.25 7.23 2.46
C ASP A 454 -6.81 6.74 2.12
N GLY A 455 -6.01 6.37 3.13
CA GLY A 455 -4.67 5.80 2.98
C GLY A 455 -3.55 6.63 3.64
N GLU A 456 -2.37 6.02 3.83
CA GLU A 456 -1.20 6.65 4.51
C GLU A 456 -0.76 7.95 3.80
N GLY A 457 -0.85 8.02 2.47
CA GLY A 457 -0.50 9.20 1.70
C GLY A 457 -1.23 10.46 2.14
N THR A 458 -2.52 10.36 2.46
CA THR A 458 -3.34 11.48 2.95
C THR A 458 -2.89 11.92 4.34
N ALA A 459 -2.68 10.97 5.26
CA ALA A 459 -2.22 11.26 6.62
C ALA A 459 -0.84 11.92 6.63
N ARG A 460 0.10 11.37 5.86
CA ARG A 460 1.45 11.93 5.71
C ARG A 460 1.41 13.34 5.14
N THR A 461 0.67 13.56 4.05
CA THR A 461 0.54 14.90 3.44
C THR A 461 -0.01 15.90 4.45
N PHE A 462 -0.96 15.50 5.29
CA PHE A 462 -1.47 16.33 6.36
C PHE A 462 -0.40 16.63 7.44
N ASP A 463 0.34 15.62 7.89
CA ASP A 463 1.37 15.76 8.91
C ASP A 463 2.56 16.63 8.42
N GLU A 464 3.00 16.45 7.18
CA GLU A 464 4.01 17.30 6.53
C GLU A 464 3.55 18.75 6.36
N PHE A 465 2.28 18.94 5.95
CA PHE A 465 1.71 20.29 5.83
C PHE A 465 1.71 21.00 7.18
N ARG A 466 1.31 20.31 8.25
CA ARG A 466 1.35 20.84 9.61
C ARG A 466 2.77 21.24 10.02
N GLU A 467 3.73 20.33 9.88
CA GLU A 467 5.11 20.53 10.31
C GLU A 467 5.77 21.67 9.54
N GLY A 468 5.55 21.72 8.23
CA GLY A 468 6.03 22.80 7.39
C GLY A 468 5.41 24.15 7.76
N LEU A 469 4.10 24.20 8.03
CA LEU A 469 3.41 25.42 8.44
C LEU A 469 3.91 25.93 9.81
N ASP A 470 4.00 25.04 10.80
CA ASP A 470 4.47 25.36 12.15
C ASP A 470 5.92 25.87 12.14
N ARG A 471 6.80 25.21 11.37
CA ARG A 471 8.19 25.65 11.19
C ARG A 471 8.27 27.06 10.63
N ARG A 472 7.63 27.32 9.48
CA ARG A 472 7.67 28.64 8.82
C ARG A 472 7.07 29.75 9.69
N PHE A 473 6.01 29.43 10.44
CA PHE A 473 5.42 30.35 11.40
C PHE A 473 6.38 30.70 12.54
N LYS A 474 7.03 29.69 13.15
CA LYS A 474 8.03 29.87 14.22
C LYS A 474 9.26 30.64 13.76
N ASP A 475 9.72 30.36 12.55
CA ASP A 475 10.87 31.03 11.93
C ASP A 475 10.55 32.46 11.45
N LYS A 476 9.28 32.88 11.53
CA LYS A 476 8.78 34.20 11.10
C LYS A 476 9.15 34.54 9.66
N GLU A 477 9.06 33.56 8.78
CA GLU A 477 9.32 33.79 7.37
C GLU A 477 8.38 34.88 6.81
N PRO A 478 8.87 35.77 5.91
CA PRO A 478 8.03 36.80 5.30
C PRO A 478 6.78 36.20 4.64
N GLY A 479 5.60 36.78 4.92
CA GLY A 479 4.31 36.28 4.43
C GLY A 479 3.70 35.14 5.26
N TRP A 480 4.45 34.50 6.16
CA TRP A 480 4.01 33.30 6.90
C TRP A 480 3.44 33.56 8.31
N THR A 481 3.17 34.82 8.65
CA THR A 481 2.62 35.22 9.96
C THR A 481 1.26 35.92 9.84
N SER A 482 0.61 35.79 8.69
CA SER A 482 -0.70 36.40 8.43
C SER A 482 -1.81 35.79 9.31
N PRO A 483 -2.92 36.53 9.57
CA PRO A 483 -4.06 35.99 10.33
C PRO A 483 -4.63 34.69 9.77
N ALA A 484 -4.66 34.55 8.43
CA ALA A 484 -5.15 33.34 7.76
C ALA A 484 -4.26 32.11 8.05
N ILE A 485 -2.95 32.32 8.21
CA ILE A 485 -2.00 31.26 8.56
C ILE A 485 -2.16 30.85 10.02
N VAL A 486 -2.33 31.81 10.93
CA VAL A 486 -2.61 31.53 12.35
C VAL A 486 -3.90 30.73 12.51
N GLU A 487 -4.97 31.11 11.79
CA GLU A 487 -6.24 30.38 11.78
C GLU A 487 -6.06 28.96 11.24
N THR A 488 -5.32 28.80 10.13
CA THR A 488 -5.04 27.49 9.53
C THR A 488 -4.24 26.60 10.48
N LEU A 489 -3.21 27.13 11.14
CA LEU A 489 -2.40 26.40 12.11
C LEU A 489 -3.24 25.94 13.31
N THR A 490 -4.04 26.85 13.88
CA THR A 490 -4.94 26.55 15.01
C THR A 490 -5.92 25.41 14.65
N ARG A 491 -6.49 25.45 13.44
CA ARG A 491 -7.38 24.40 12.93
C ARG A 491 -6.66 23.06 12.82
N VAL A 492 -5.47 23.04 12.20
CA VAL A 492 -4.68 21.82 11.98
C VAL A 492 -4.23 21.21 13.32
N GLU A 493 -3.78 22.02 14.28
CA GLU A 493 -3.46 21.55 15.64
C GLU A 493 -4.67 20.97 16.36
N GLY A 494 -5.84 21.59 16.21
CA GLY A 494 -7.11 21.07 16.72
C GLY A 494 -7.45 19.69 16.14
N LEU A 495 -7.23 19.48 14.84
CA LEU A 495 -7.43 18.18 14.19
C LEU A 495 -6.45 17.11 14.69
N VAL A 496 -5.19 17.44 14.89
CA VAL A 496 -4.19 16.50 15.45
C VAL A 496 -4.59 16.06 16.86
N LYS A 497 -5.04 16.99 17.69
CA LYS A 497 -5.51 16.68 19.04
C LYS A 497 -6.71 15.72 19.00
N LYS A 498 -7.71 16.03 18.17
CA LYS A 498 -8.88 15.15 17.96
C LYS A 498 -8.49 13.78 17.42
N ARG A 499 -7.59 13.71 16.43
CA ARG A 499 -7.05 12.43 15.89
C ARG A 499 -6.44 11.60 17.01
N ARG A 500 -5.57 12.19 17.84
CA ARG A 500 -4.93 11.49 18.96
C ARG A 500 -5.94 10.96 19.98
N GLU A 501 -6.95 11.76 20.33
CA GLU A 501 -8.02 11.36 21.25
C GLU A 501 -8.83 10.18 20.68
N LEU A 502 -9.26 10.26 19.42
CA LEU A 502 -10.02 9.22 18.74
C LEU A 502 -9.23 7.91 18.54
N ILE A 503 -7.95 7.99 18.18
CA ILE A 503 -7.07 6.81 18.14
C ILE A 503 -6.88 6.23 19.53
N GLY A 504 -6.81 7.11 20.55
CA GLY A 504 -6.87 6.72 21.95
C GLY A 504 -8.14 5.91 22.28
N GLU A 505 -9.31 6.37 21.87
CA GLU A 505 -10.57 5.66 22.08
C GLU A 505 -10.61 4.33 21.29
N MET A 506 -10.15 4.32 20.05
CA MET A 506 -10.08 3.12 19.20
C MET A 506 -9.21 2.03 19.83
N ARG A 507 -8.01 2.37 20.32
CA ARG A 507 -7.12 1.42 21.01
C ARG A 507 -7.76 0.85 22.28
N ALA A 508 -8.53 1.66 23.01
CA ALA A 508 -9.30 1.17 24.16
C ALA A 508 -10.41 0.19 23.74
N LYS A 509 -11.12 0.47 22.64
CA LYS A 509 -12.11 -0.46 22.06
C LYS A 509 -11.47 -1.75 21.59
N ARG A 510 -10.31 -1.69 20.92
CA ARG A 510 -9.51 -2.85 20.51
C ARG A 510 -9.18 -3.75 21.70
N ALA A 511 -8.67 -3.17 22.78
CA ALA A 511 -8.38 -3.92 24.01
C ALA A 511 -9.65 -4.54 24.63
N ALA A 512 -10.77 -3.81 24.63
CA ALA A 512 -12.05 -4.33 25.12
C ALA A 512 -12.55 -5.51 24.27
N HIS A 513 -12.43 -5.45 22.94
CA HIS A 513 -12.79 -6.55 22.04
C HIS A 513 -11.90 -7.78 22.23
N LEU A 514 -10.59 -7.60 22.43
CA LEU A 514 -9.67 -8.70 22.73
C LEU A 514 -10.05 -9.44 24.03
N LEU A 515 -10.52 -8.69 25.03
CA LEU A 515 -10.85 -9.20 26.36
C LEU A 515 -12.33 -9.51 26.57
N GLU A 516 -13.15 -9.48 25.52
CA GLU A 516 -14.61 -9.61 25.62
C GLU A 516 -15.08 -10.96 26.22
N ALA A 517 -14.23 -11.98 26.15
CA ALA A 517 -14.52 -13.32 26.67
C ALA A 517 -14.30 -13.44 28.19
N LEU A 518 -13.73 -12.43 28.85
CA LEU A 518 -13.53 -12.44 30.29
C LEU A 518 -14.86 -12.32 31.03
N SER A 519 -14.95 -12.99 32.19
CA SER A 519 -16.12 -12.84 33.07
C SER A 519 -16.30 -11.39 33.54
N THR A 520 -17.55 -10.97 33.76
CA THR A 520 -17.88 -9.64 34.29
C THR A 520 -17.16 -9.32 35.60
N ALA A 521 -16.96 -10.33 36.46
CA ALA A 521 -16.23 -10.17 37.71
C ALA A 521 -14.74 -9.86 37.48
N THR A 522 -14.11 -10.51 36.50
CA THR A 522 -12.72 -10.22 36.11
C THR A 522 -12.60 -8.84 35.48
N LEU A 523 -13.53 -8.48 34.58
CA LEU A 523 -13.53 -7.16 33.94
C LEU A 523 -13.66 -6.04 34.97
N LYS A 524 -14.50 -6.18 35.99
CA LYS A 524 -14.61 -5.20 37.09
C LYS A 524 -13.31 -5.01 37.88
N LYS A 525 -12.46 -6.05 37.97
CA LYS A 525 -11.14 -5.92 38.62
C LYS A 525 -10.14 -5.17 37.73
N LEU A 526 -10.23 -5.36 36.42
CA LEU A 526 -9.30 -4.76 35.44
C LEU A 526 -9.77 -3.40 34.91
N ALA A 527 -11.04 -3.07 35.14
CA ALA A 527 -11.71 -1.85 34.71
C ALA A 527 -12.82 -1.47 35.71
N PRO A 528 -12.49 -1.08 36.95
CA PRO A 528 -13.46 -0.80 38.01
C PRO A 528 -14.45 0.33 37.65
N ASP A 529 -13.99 1.35 36.93
CA ASP A 529 -14.81 2.48 36.47
C ASP A 529 -15.33 2.31 35.03
N GLY A 530 -15.29 1.08 34.50
CA GLY A 530 -15.62 0.80 33.09
C GLY A 530 -14.53 1.25 32.10
N GLN A 531 -13.45 1.86 32.58
CA GLN A 531 -12.24 2.16 31.83
C GLN A 531 -11.13 1.18 32.20
N MET A 532 -10.51 0.58 31.19
CA MET A 532 -9.38 -0.34 31.39
C MET A 532 -8.17 0.40 31.94
N HIS A 533 -7.48 -0.18 32.92
CA HIS A 533 -6.23 0.37 33.44
C HIS A 533 -5.21 0.64 32.33
N GLN A 534 -4.60 1.83 32.37
CA GLN A 534 -3.63 2.28 31.36
C GLN A 534 -2.45 1.30 31.20
N GLY A 535 -1.89 0.78 32.30
CA GLY A 535 -0.76 -0.15 32.23
C GLY A 535 -1.07 -1.46 31.50
N LEU A 536 -2.30 -1.97 31.61
CA LEU A 536 -2.75 -3.14 30.85
C LEU A 536 -2.98 -2.80 29.39
N ARG A 537 -3.61 -1.66 29.11
CA ARG A 537 -3.84 -1.18 27.75
C ARG A 537 -2.52 -0.96 27.00
N ASP A 538 -1.55 -0.30 27.61
CA ASP A 538 -0.23 -0.07 27.01
C ASP A 538 0.49 -1.39 26.72
N ALA A 539 0.32 -2.41 27.56
CA ALA A 539 0.86 -3.74 27.31
C ALA A 539 0.18 -4.44 26.11
N ILE A 540 -1.15 -4.32 26.00
CA ILE A 540 -1.89 -4.82 24.83
C ILE A 540 -1.43 -4.10 23.56
N ASP A 541 -1.31 -2.77 23.60
CA ASP A 541 -0.86 -1.97 22.47
C ASP A 541 0.55 -2.39 22.01
N ARG A 542 1.48 -2.64 22.95
CA ARG A 542 2.81 -3.18 22.61
C ARG A 542 2.76 -4.58 22.00
N MET A 543 1.85 -5.47 22.42
CA MET A 543 1.69 -6.78 21.77
C MET A 543 1.23 -6.62 20.32
N TYR A 544 0.32 -5.71 20.05
CA TYR A 544 -0.10 -5.43 18.68
C TYR A 544 1.09 -4.93 17.83
N GLU A 545 1.77 -3.89 18.28
CA GLU A 545 2.89 -3.25 17.56
C GLU A 545 4.11 -4.17 17.36
N ASN A 546 4.34 -5.12 18.29
CA ASN A 546 5.56 -5.94 18.32
C ASN A 546 5.34 -7.42 18.04
N VAL A 547 4.09 -7.86 17.92
CA VAL A 547 3.71 -9.25 17.63
C VAL A 547 2.70 -9.28 16.48
N PHE A 548 1.46 -8.84 16.70
CA PHE A 548 0.35 -9.13 15.79
C PHE A 548 0.39 -8.36 14.47
N GLU A 549 0.94 -7.15 14.47
CA GLU A 549 1.10 -6.29 13.28
C GLU A 549 2.41 -6.58 12.52
N THR A 550 3.17 -7.61 12.90
CA THR A 550 4.47 -7.90 12.28
C THR A 550 4.33 -8.86 11.08
N VAL A 551 5.13 -8.63 10.02
CA VAL A 551 5.24 -9.54 8.87
C VAL A 551 5.48 -10.97 9.33
N ALA A 552 6.40 -11.13 10.31
CA ALA A 552 6.83 -12.43 10.79
C ALA A 552 5.68 -13.21 11.44
N PHE A 553 4.87 -12.56 12.28
CA PHE A 553 3.75 -13.23 12.93
C PHE A 553 2.64 -13.59 11.92
N GLN A 554 2.28 -12.68 11.02
CA GLN A 554 1.20 -12.91 10.06
C GLN A 554 1.60 -13.97 9.01
N THR A 555 2.85 -13.96 8.57
CA THR A 555 3.39 -15.01 7.70
C THR A 555 3.39 -16.35 8.43
N ALA A 556 3.80 -16.39 9.70
CA ALA A 556 3.73 -17.63 10.49
C ALA A 556 2.29 -18.12 10.68
N LEU A 557 1.34 -17.23 10.94
CA LEU A 557 -0.08 -17.57 11.13
C LEU A 557 -0.64 -18.33 9.92
N ILE A 558 -0.28 -17.90 8.72
CA ILE A 558 -0.80 -18.47 7.47
C ILE A 558 0.05 -19.67 7.04
N CYS A 559 1.37 -19.50 6.92
CA CYS A 559 2.27 -20.51 6.39
C CYS A 559 2.34 -21.76 7.28
N THR A 560 2.16 -21.63 8.61
CA THR A 560 2.12 -22.81 9.50
C THR A 560 0.98 -23.75 9.10
N PHE A 561 -0.20 -23.21 8.81
CA PHE A 561 -1.34 -23.99 8.38
C PHE A 561 -1.16 -24.52 6.96
N THR A 562 -0.84 -23.66 5.99
CA THR A 562 -0.78 -24.06 4.58
C THR A 562 0.32 -25.09 4.32
N GLU A 563 1.50 -24.96 4.94
CA GLU A 563 2.58 -25.94 4.79
C GLU A 563 2.23 -27.28 5.46
N ALA A 564 1.46 -27.27 6.54
CA ALA A 564 1.05 -28.50 7.22
C ALA A 564 0.01 -29.27 6.41
N ILE A 565 -0.98 -28.57 5.84
CA ILE A 565 -1.98 -29.15 4.92
C ILE A 565 -1.31 -29.76 3.70
N GLU A 566 -0.34 -29.06 3.10
CA GLU A 566 0.41 -29.53 1.94
C GLU A 566 1.21 -30.80 2.26
N GLN A 567 1.94 -30.81 3.39
CA GLN A 567 2.74 -31.96 3.81
C GLN A 567 1.91 -33.17 4.23
N ALA A 568 0.75 -32.95 4.83
CA ALA A 568 -0.20 -34.02 5.16
C ALA A 568 -1.00 -34.51 3.94
N GLN A 569 -0.84 -33.87 2.77
CA GLN A 569 -1.48 -34.23 1.51
C GLN A 569 -3.01 -34.29 1.60
N ILE A 570 -3.62 -33.40 2.40
CA ILE A 570 -5.08 -33.35 2.55
C ILE A 570 -5.66 -32.68 1.31
N ALA A 571 -6.14 -33.47 0.35
CA ALA A 571 -6.64 -32.97 -0.93
C ALA A 571 -8.10 -32.50 -0.90
N ASP A 572 -8.91 -32.98 0.05
CA ASP A 572 -10.33 -32.66 0.15
C ASP A 572 -10.57 -31.26 0.75
N GLU A 573 -11.28 -30.40 0.01
CA GLU A 573 -11.52 -29.00 0.40
C GLU A 573 -12.33 -28.88 1.70
N SER A 574 -13.28 -29.79 1.93
CA SER A 574 -14.09 -29.81 3.17
C SER A 574 -13.24 -30.18 4.39
N ALA A 575 -12.35 -31.18 4.24
CA ALA A 575 -11.39 -31.56 5.26
C ALA A 575 -10.40 -30.43 5.55
N GLN A 576 -9.90 -29.71 4.54
CA GLN A 576 -9.06 -28.52 4.74
C GLN A 576 -9.81 -27.41 5.50
N ALA A 577 -11.06 -27.14 5.15
CA ALA A 577 -11.88 -26.14 5.83
C ALA A 577 -12.11 -26.48 7.31
N SER A 578 -12.40 -27.75 7.61
CA SER A 578 -12.55 -28.27 8.98
C SER A 578 -11.24 -28.21 9.77
N ALA A 579 -10.11 -28.55 9.12
CA ALA A 579 -8.79 -28.40 9.73
C ALA A 579 -8.46 -26.94 10.04
N LEU A 580 -8.88 -26.01 9.19
CA LEU A 580 -8.73 -24.57 9.42
C LEU A 580 -9.57 -24.08 10.60
N ASP A 581 -10.81 -24.54 10.74
CA ASP A 581 -11.62 -24.26 11.94
C ASP A 581 -10.94 -24.76 13.21
N ASN A 582 -10.48 -26.02 13.20
CA ASN A 582 -9.74 -26.58 14.32
C ASN A 582 -8.45 -25.80 14.64
N TYR A 583 -7.74 -25.33 13.61
CA TYR A 583 -6.54 -24.52 13.78
C TYR A 583 -6.87 -23.22 14.52
N VAL A 584 -7.87 -22.46 14.03
CA VAL A 584 -8.34 -21.21 14.65
C VAL A 584 -8.79 -21.45 16.09
N ASP A 585 -9.63 -22.47 16.33
CA ASP A 585 -10.12 -22.82 17.67
C ASP A 585 -8.99 -23.19 18.63
N SER A 586 -7.97 -23.88 18.14
CA SER A 586 -6.79 -24.23 18.95
C SER A 586 -6.02 -22.98 19.36
N LEU A 587 -5.84 -22.02 18.45
CA LEU A 587 -5.19 -20.74 18.76
C LEU A 587 -6.01 -19.90 19.73
N HIS A 588 -7.34 -19.88 19.59
CA HIS A 588 -8.23 -19.10 20.47
C HIS A 588 -8.15 -19.54 21.94
N LYS A 589 -7.86 -20.81 22.23
CA LYS A 589 -7.63 -21.28 23.61
C LYS A 589 -6.54 -20.50 24.37
N PHE A 590 -5.65 -19.81 23.64
CA PHE A 590 -4.61 -18.96 24.20
C PHE A 590 -4.83 -17.48 23.89
N PHE A 591 -5.18 -17.12 22.65
CA PHE A 591 -5.33 -15.73 22.23
C PHE A 591 -6.69 -15.10 22.57
N ARG A 592 -7.66 -15.87 23.08
CA ARG A 592 -8.96 -15.40 23.55
C ARG A 592 -9.10 -15.69 25.06
N PRO A 593 -8.49 -14.86 25.93
CA PRO A 593 -8.48 -15.14 27.36
C PRO A 593 -9.89 -15.11 27.94
N GLY A 594 -10.34 -16.23 28.51
CA GLY A 594 -11.64 -16.36 29.18
C GLY A 594 -11.59 -16.13 30.70
N SER A 595 -10.40 -16.17 31.28
CA SER A 595 -10.15 -15.99 32.71
C SER A 595 -8.95 -15.06 32.99
N LEU A 596 -8.82 -14.60 34.23
CA LEU A 596 -7.65 -13.80 34.65
C LEU A 596 -6.34 -14.59 34.46
N LYS A 597 -6.36 -15.89 34.75
CA LYS A 597 -5.20 -16.78 34.58
C LYS A 597 -4.79 -16.91 33.10
N ASP A 598 -5.77 -16.94 32.18
CA ASP A 598 -5.46 -16.97 30.75
C ASP A 598 -4.85 -15.65 30.28
N LEU A 599 -5.35 -14.51 30.80
CA LEU A 599 -4.77 -13.21 30.54
C LEU A 599 -3.34 -13.10 31.10
N GLU A 600 -3.10 -13.57 32.33
CA GLU A 600 -1.77 -13.63 32.93
C GLU A 600 -0.80 -14.44 32.08
N ARG A 601 -1.24 -15.59 31.55
CA ARG A 601 -0.44 -16.44 30.66
C ARG A 601 -0.12 -15.73 29.34
N LEU A 602 -1.10 -15.06 28.74
CA LEU A 602 -0.91 -14.29 27.51
C LEU A 602 0.13 -13.18 27.73
N MET A 603 -0.04 -12.40 28.81
CA MET A 603 0.88 -11.33 29.19
C MET A 603 2.28 -11.85 29.47
N GLN A 604 2.43 -12.91 30.26
CA GLN A 604 3.73 -13.50 30.59
C GLN A 604 4.44 -14.08 29.37
N THR A 605 3.69 -14.50 28.35
CA THR A 605 4.29 -15.03 27.12
C THR A 605 4.90 -13.91 26.29
N PHE A 606 4.31 -12.72 26.22
CA PHE A 606 4.81 -11.67 25.31
C PHE A 606 5.46 -10.47 26.01
N GLU A 607 4.91 -10.01 27.12
CA GLU A 607 5.27 -8.75 27.77
C GLU A 607 5.96 -8.95 29.13
N GLY A 608 5.40 -9.79 29.99
CA GLY A 608 5.89 -10.00 31.35
C GLY A 608 4.79 -10.34 32.36
N LYS A 609 5.11 -10.28 33.65
CA LYS A 609 4.19 -10.67 34.72
C LYS A 609 3.12 -9.61 34.94
N LEU A 610 1.85 -9.98 34.75
CA LEU A 610 0.71 -9.16 35.14
C LEU A 610 0.56 -9.19 36.67
N GLU A 611 0.68 -8.03 37.30
CA GLU A 611 0.33 -7.79 38.70
C GLU A 611 -1.01 -7.05 38.73
N SER A 612 -1.93 -7.46 39.60
CA SER A 612 -3.29 -6.90 39.67
C SER A 612 -3.68 -6.41 41.07
N ASP A 613 -2.73 -6.36 42.01
CA ASP A 613 -2.92 -5.94 43.40
C ASP A 613 -1.64 -5.24 43.91
N PRO A 614 -1.68 -3.97 44.37
CA PRO A 614 -2.85 -3.08 44.48
C PRO A 614 -3.22 -2.35 43.17
N ASP A 615 -2.32 -2.28 42.18
CA ASP A 615 -2.54 -1.64 40.88
C ASP A 615 -2.28 -2.62 39.73
N VAL A 616 -3.08 -2.53 38.65
CA VAL A 616 -2.91 -3.36 37.46
C VAL A 616 -1.74 -2.86 36.60
N ARG A 617 -0.65 -3.62 36.58
CA ARG A 617 0.56 -3.32 35.80
C ARG A 617 1.23 -4.57 35.27
N VAL A 618 2.02 -4.42 34.21
CA VAL A 618 2.86 -5.50 33.68
C VAL A 618 4.31 -5.24 34.04
N VAL A 619 4.89 -6.12 34.87
CA VAL A 619 6.31 -6.10 35.21
C VAL A 619 7.07 -6.83 34.12
N LEU A 620 7.88 -6.07 33.38
CA LEU A 620 8.71 -6.60 32.30
C LEU A 620 9.74 -7.59 32.85
N GLY A 621 9.98 -8.66 32.09
CA GLY A 621 10.96 -9.70 32.42
C GLY A 621 10.35 -11.08 32.61
N GLY A 622 11.21 -12.04 32.98
CA GLY A 622 10.85 -13.46 33.02
C GLY A 622 11.00 -14.16 31.66
N PRO A 623 10.61 -15.44 31.58
CA PRO A 623 10.79 -16.28 30.39
C PRO A 623 9.71 -16.00 29.33
N THR A 624 9.75 -14.80 28.75
CA THR A 624 8.87 -14.42 27.63
C THR A 624 9.32 -15.11 26.33
N PHE A 625 8.49 -15.05 25.29
CA PHE A 625 8.82 -15.50 23.93
C PHE A 625 10.12 -14.87 23.44
N ARG A 626 10.34 -13.59 23.73
CA ARG A 626 11.60 -12.91 23.39
C ARG A 626 12.79 -13.39 24.23
N GLY A 627 12.57 -13.72 25.51
CA GLY A 627 13.61 -14.29 26.36
C GLY A 627 14.02 -15.71 25.96
N VAL A 628 13.07 -16.52 25.48
CA VAL A 628 13.25 -17.97 25.28
C VAL A 628 13.46 -18.35 23.82
N VAL A 629 12.73 -17.77 22.88
CA VAL A 629 12.73 -18.18 21.47
C VAL A 629 13.41 -17.15 20.56
N LEU A 630 13.15 -15.86 20.78
CA LEU A 630 13.56 -14.78 19.87
C LEU A 630 14.30 -13.63 20.56
N THR A 631 15.63 -13.57 20.42
CA THR A 631 16.43 -12.43 20.89
C THR A 631 16.68 -11.41 19.78
N GLY A 632 16.44 -10.13 20.05
CA GLY A 632 16.77 -9.02 19.15
C GLY A 632 15.57 -8.36 18.46
N GLU A 633 15.86 -7.51 17.49
CA GLU A 633 14.85 -6.88 16.65
C GLU A 633 14.32 -7.87 15.60
N MET A 634 12.99 -7.96 15.53
CA MET A 634 12.28 -8.94 14.73
C MET A 634 12.40 -8.65 13.23
N GLN A 635 12.97 -9.59 12.49
CA GLN A 635 13.05 -9.50 11.03
C GLN A 635 11.95 -10.32 10.35
N PRO A 636 11.47 -9.95 9.15
CA PRO A 636 10.47 -10.72 8.40
C PRO A 636 10.82 -12.20 8.22
N ALA A 637 12.11 -12.50 8.00
CA ALA A 637 12.61 -13.85 7.80
C ALA A 637 12.57 -14.73 9.06
N GLU A 638 12.30 -14.16 10.23
CA GLU A 638 12.24 -14.88 11.52
C GLU A 638 10.86 -15.45 11.85
N TRP A 639 9.92 -15.41 10.91
CA TRP A 639 8.61 -16.05 11.03
C TRP A 639 8.65 -17.53 11.50
N PRO A 640 9.68 -18.37 11.22
CA PRO A 640 9.78 -19.72 11.77
C PRO A 640 9.74 -19.79 13.30
N LYS A 641 10.18 -18.74 14.00
CA LYS A 641 10.12 -18.66 15.46
C LYS A 641 8.68 -18.53 15.95
N TYR A 642 7.82 -17.79 15.23
CA TYR A 642 6.39 -17.75 15.54
C TYR A 642 5.66 -19.00 15.08
N ARG A 643 6.09 -19.63 13.97
CA ARG A 643 5.59 -20.97 13.58
C ARG A 643 5.72 -21.94 14.76
N TYR A 644 6.86 -21.93 15.45
CA TYR A 644 7.04 -22.76 16.65
C TYR A 644 6.00 -22.47 17.75
N LEU A 645 5.75 -21.20 18.07
CA LEU A 645 4.70 -20.84 19.04
C LEU A 645 3.32 -21.37 18.60
N LEU A 646 2.98 -21.22 17.33
CA LEU A 646 1.71 -21.68 16.78
C LEU A 646 1.60 -23.21 16.79
N LEU A 647 2.70 -23.92 16.53
CA LEU A 647 2.77 -25.38 16.66
C LEU A 647 2.59 -25.86 18.10
N GLU A 648 3.03 -25.12 19.11
CA GLU A 648 2.79 -25.46 20.52
C GLU A 648 1.31 -25.32 20.92
N LEU A 649 0.61 -24.38 20.27
CA LEU A 649 -0.80 -24.09 20.51
C LEU A 649 -1.75 -25.00 19.71
N TRP A 650 -1.36 -25.40 18.51
CA TRP A 650 -2.22 -26.17 17.63
C TRP A 650 -2.38 -27.63 18.09
N THR A 651 -3.62 -28.08 18.23
CA THR A 651 -3.95 -29.49 18.48
C THR A 651 -4.81 -30.04 17.34
N PRO A 652 -4.19 -30.53 16.25
CA PRO A 652 -4.92 -31.12 15.12
C PRO A 652 -5.77 -32.30 15.56
N VAL A 653 -6.95 -32.43 14.94
CA VAL A 653 -7.84 -33.59 15.12
C VAL A 653 -7.53 -34.69 14.10
N ASP A 654 -7.09 -34.31 12.91
CA ASP A 654 -6.66 -35.25 11.88
C ASP A 654 -5.37 -36.00 12.31
N PRO A 655 -5.32 -37.34 12.21
CA PRO A 655 -4.18 -38.12 12.68
C PRO A 655 -2.85 -37.83 11.98
N GLU A 656 -2.87 -37.60 10.66
CA GLU A 656 -1.64 -37.34 9.89
C GLU A 656 -1.10 -35.94 10.21
N LEU A 657 -1.98 -34.93 10.28
CA LEU A 657 -1.61 -33.60 10.76
C LEU A 657 -1.08 -33.66 12.20
N GLN A 658 -1.72 -34.43 13.08
CA GLN A 658 -1.30 -34.56 14.47
C GLN A 658 0.14 -35.11 14.56
N LYS A 659 0.45 -36.15 13.78
CA LYS A 659 1.78 -36.75 13.72
C LYS A 659 2.82 -35.77 13.16
N LEU A 660 2.48 -35.06 12.08
CA LEU A 660 3.34 -34.06 11.46
C LEU A 660 3.65 -32.92 12.45
N VAL A 661 2.62 -32.32 13.05
CA VAL A 661 2.74 -31.20 13.99
C VAL A 661 3.53 -31.61 15.23
N GLU A 662 3.32 -32.82 15.78
CA GLU A 662 4.09 -33.28 16.95
C GLU A 662 5.56 -33.50 16.60
N THR A 663 5.86 -34.06 15.43
CA THR A 663 7.24 -34.26 14.95
C THR A 663 7.98 -32.92 14.86
N ASP A 664 7.36 -31.93 14.21
CA ASP A 664 7.92 -30.60 14.06
C ASP A 664 8.06 -29.87 15.40
N ARG A 665 7.07 -30.01 16.28
CA ARG A 665 7.09 -29.44 17.63
C ARG A 665 8.28 -29.98 18.44
N ILE A 666 8.50 -31.28 18.44
CA ILE A 666 9.63 -31.91 19.15
C ILE A 666 10.97 -31.43 18.57
N ALA A 667 11.09 -31.36 17.25
CA ALA A 667 12.29 -30.86 16.59
C ALA A 667 12.58 -29.39 16.97
N CYS A 668 11.55 -28.55 16.96
CA CYS A 668 11.68 -27.15 17.38
C CYS A 668 12.07 -27.04 18.86
N ARG A 669 11.46 -27.83 19.74
CA ARG A 669 11.80 -27.81 21.19
C ARG A 669 13.27 -28.09 21.45
N LYS A 670 13.81 -29.12 20.80
CA LYS A 670 15.25 -29.45 20.90
C LYS A 670 16.12 -28.30 20.42
N ARG A 671 15.72 -27.60 19.35
CA ARG A 671 16.48 -26.46 18.85
C ARG A 671 16.40 -25.26 19.79
N VAL A 672 15.22 -24.89 20.30
CA VAL A 672 15.06 -23.80 21.28
C VAL A 672 15.91 -24.09 22.52
N ALA A 673 15.87 -25.32 23.04
CA ALA A 673 16.63 -25.71 24.23
C ALA A 673 18.14 -25.50 24.04
N LYS A 674 18.69 -25.95 22.91
CA LYS A 674 20.10 -25.74 22.54
C LYS A 674 20.45 -24.26 22.38
N ASP A 675 19.64 -23.52 21.62
CA ASP A 675 19.89 -22.11 21.34
C ASP A 675 19.81 -21.27 22.63
N LEU A 676 18.85 -21.56 23.52
CA LEU A 676 18.70 -20.88 24.81
C LEU A 676 19.90 -21.15 25.73
N LEU A 677 20.37 -22.39 25.83
CA LEU A 677 21.55 -22.72 26.63
C LEU A 677 22.79 -22.02 26.08
N ALA A 678 23.02 -22.09 24.76
CA ALA A 678 24.14 -21.43 24.11
C ALA A 678 24.14 -19.91 24.38
N ARG A 679 22.96 -19.27 24.35
CA ARG A 679 22.83 -17.84 24.69
C ARG A 679 23.16 -17.56 26.16
N LYS A 680 22.65 -18.35 27.11
CA LYS A 680 22.97 -18.15 28.53
C LYS A 680 24.44 -18.37 28.85
N VAL A 681 25.06 -19.34 28.17
CA VAL A 681 26.51 -19.57 28.24
C VAL A 681 27.28 -18.36 27.71
N ARG A 682 26.92 -17.86 26.53
CA ARG A 682 27.56 -16.66 25.96
C ARG A 682 27.40 -15.44 26.86
N GLN A 683 26.18 -15.17 27.34
CA GLN A 683 25.93 -14.05 28.24
C GLN A 683 26.77 -14.15 29.52
N TYR A 684 26.88 -15.35 30.11
CA TYR A 684 27.75 -15.55 31.27
C TYR A 684 29.23 -15.30 30.96
N CYS A 685 29.73 -15.78 29.82
CA CYS A 685 31.09 -15.52 29.37
C CYS A 685 31.36 -14.02 29.20
N ASP A 686 30.44 -13.31 28.55
CA ASP A 686 30.55 -11.88 28.30
C ASP A 686 30.52 -11.08 29.62
N ASP A 687 29.58 -11.40 30.53
CA ASP A 687 29.42 -10.71 31.82
C ASP A 687 30.60 -10.95 32.79
N ASN A 688 31.32 -12.07 32.65
CA ASN A 688 32.40 -12.47 33.56
C ASN A 688 33.79 -12.45 32.90
N ALA A 689 33.89 -12.10 31.61
CA ALA A 689 35.10 -12.14 30.82
C ALA A 689 35.83 -13.50 30.86
N VAL A 690 35.08 -14.60 30.80
CA VAL A 690 35.59 -15.99 30.84
C VAL A 690 35.38 -16.66 29.47
N ALA A 691 36.37 -17.39 28.97
CA ALA A 691 36.22 -18.16 27.73
C ALA A 691 35.24 -19.33 27.92
N VAL A 692 34.60 -19.80 26.84
CA VAL A 692 33.58 -20.86 26.93
C VAL A 692 34.18 -22.17 27.42
N GLU A 693 35.45 -22.41 27.09
CA GLU A 693 36.25 -23.57 27.46
C GLU A 693 36.58 -23.58 28.96
N ASP A 694 36.64 -22.40 29.59
CA ASP A 694 37.01 -22.22 31.00
C ASP A 694 35.80 -22.31 31.95
N ILE A 695 34.60 -22.55 31.43
CA ILE A 695 33.40 -22.72 32.26
C ILE A 695 33.48 -24.05 33.01
N THR A 696 33.44 -23.98 34.34
CA THR A 696 33.42 -25.18 35.19
C THR A 696 32.18 -26.04 34.92
N LYS A 697 32.32 -27.36 35.11
CA LYS A 697 31.23 -28.32 34.94
C LYS A 697 30.00 -27.95 35.80
N ASP A 698 30.25 -27.50 37.03
CA ASP A 698 29.18 -27.09 37.96
C ASP A 698 28.45 -25.84 37.47
N LYS A 699 29.18 -24.84 36.96
CA LYS A 699 28.55 -23.64 36.42
C LYS A 699 27.76 -23.93 35.14
N ARG A 700 28.27 -24.81 34.28
CA ARG A 700 27.54 -25.27 33.10
C ARG A 700 26.26 -26.02 33.48
N ALA A 701 26.28 -26.84 34.54
CA ALA A 701 25.10 -27.49 35.06
C ALA A 701 24.07 -26.49 35.61
N GLU A 702 24.52 -25.45 36.34
CA GLU A 702 23.67 -24.36 36.83
C GLU A 702 22.99 -23.60 35.68
N LEU A 703 23.76 -23.20 34.66
CA LEU A 703 23.23 -22.50 33.48
C LEU A 703 22.23 -23.38 32.70
N THR A 704 22.47 -24.69 32.64
CA THR A 704 21.56 -25.66 32.03
C THR A 704 20.26 -25.79 32.82
N ALA A 705 20.33 -25.89 34.15
CA ALA A 705 19.15 -25.92 35.01
C ALA A 705 18.32 -24.63 34.89
N LYS A 706 18.99 -23.47 34.81
CA LYS A 706 18.33 -22.17 34.58
C LYS A 706 17.66 -22.10 33.22
N ALA A 707 18.36 -22.48 32.14
CA ALA A 707 17.79 -22.52 30.79
C ALA A 707 16.58 -23.46 30.71
N LYS A 708 16.67 -24.64 31.33
CA LYS A 708 15.56 -25.59 31.43
C LYS A 708 14.37 -25.00 32.18
N THR A 709 14.59 -24.41 33.34
CA THR A 709 13.52 -23.80 34.16
C THR A 709 12.82 -22.67 33.42
N ASP A 710 13.59 -21.76 32.80
CA ASP A 710 13.04 -20.67 32.00
C ASP A 710 12.18 -21.23 30.86
N TYR A 711 12.67 -22.25 30.14
CA TYR A 711 11.94 -22.81 29.01
C TYR A 711 10.68 -23.59 29.44
N GLU A 712 10.75 -24.42 30.49
CA GLU A 712 9.58 -25.12 31.03
C GLU A 712 8.52 -24.14 31.53
N THR A 713 8.93 -23.02 32.13
CA THR A 713 8.02 -21.95 32.56
C THR A 713 7.34 -21.28 31.36
N PHE A 714 8.10 -20.95 30.31
CA PHE A 714 7.54 -20.46 29.05
C PHE A 714 6.52 -21.44 28.45
N LEU A 715 6.85 -22.73 28.37
CA LEU A 715 5.94 -23.75 27.86
C LEU A 715 4.69 -23.92 28.72
N ALA A 716 4.83 -23.82 30.04
CA ALA A 716 3.70 -23.86 30.95
C ALA A 716 2.75 -22.68 30.72
N ASN A 717 3.28 -21.49 30.42
CA ASN A 717 2.49 -20.31 30.08
C ASN A 717 1.77 -20.49 28.73
N VAL A 718 2.48 -20.93 27.69
CA VAL A 718 1.90 -21.17 26.36
C VAL A 718 0.82 -22.25 26.41
N ARG A 719 1.10 -23.42 27.00
CA ARG A 719 0.20 -24.59 26.97
C ARG A 719 -0.81 -24.65 28.12
N GLY A 720 -0.61 -23.87 29.17
CA GLY A 720 -1.47 -23.86 30.37
C GLY A 720 -1.28 -25.06 31.29
N LYS A 721 -0.26 -25.88 31.04
CA LYS A 721 0.10 -27.07 31.80
C LYS A 721 1.61 -27.28 31.79
N ALA A 722 2.12 -27.87 32.87
CA ALA A 722 3.53 -28.24 32.96
C ALA A 722 3.92 -29.13 31.78
N THR A 723 5.01 -28.77 31.11
CA THR A 723 5.56 -29.50 29.97
C THR A 723 7.04 -29.76 30.26
N PRO A 724 7.38 -30.87 30.92
CA PRO A 724 8.76 -31.16 31.30
C PRO A 724 9.61 -31.43 30.06
N LEU A 725 10.85 -30.96 30.09
CA LEU A 725 11.85 -31.16 29.04
C LEU A 725 12.90 -32.17 29.51
N ALA A 726 13.40 -32.99 28.57
CA ALA A 726 14.46 -33.94 28.88
C ALA A 726 15.79 -33.18 29.05
N ALA A 727 16.65 -33.62 29.97
CA ALA A 727 17.98 -33.03 30.10
C ALA A 727 18.79 -33.18 28.79
N SER A 728 18.56 -34.27 28.06
CA SER A 728 19.17 -34.54 26.77
C SER A 728 18.77 -33.57 25.66
N ASP A 729 17.66 -32.83 25.80
CA ASP A 729 17.28 -31.79 24.83
C ASP A 729 18.28 -30.61 24.84
N PHE A 730 19.05 -30.45 25.92
CA PHE A 730 20.07 -29.42 26.10
C PHE A 730 21.50 -29.90 25.77
N GLU A 731 21.68 -31.16 25.40
CA GLU A 731 23.00 -31.74 25.10
C GLU A 731 23.53 -31.30 23.71
N GLY A 732 24.83 -30.99 23.63
CA GLY A 732 25.52 -30.65 22.38
C GLY A 732 25.47 -29.17 21.93
N ALA A 733 25.08 -28.24 22.81
CA ALA A 733 24.88 -26.82 22.46
C ALA A 733 26.16 -25.97 22.25
N VAL A 734 27.36 -26.54 22.34
CA VAL A 734 28.63 -25.81 22.14
C VAL A 734 29.60 -26.69 21.35
N PRO A 735 30.01 -26.32 20.12
CA PRO A 735 31.20 -26.91 19.51
C PRO A 735 32.41 -26.46 20.32
N VAL A 736 33.17 -27.41 20.86
CA VAL A 736 34.56 -27.16 21.25
C VAL A 736 35.30 -26.80 19.96
N PRO A 737 36.05 -25.70 19.87
CA PRO A 737 36.93 -25.50 18.72
C PRO A 737 37.93 -26.65 18.74
N MET A 738 37.92 -27.51 17.71
CA MET A 738 39.01 -28.46 17.52
C MET A 738 40.26 -27.62 17.32
N THR A 739 41.16 -27.66 18.30
CA THR A 739 42.52 -27.20 18.13
C THR A 739 43.16 -28.08 17.06
N ASP A 740 43.62 -27.45 15.98
CA ASP A 740 44.51 -28.06 14.99
C ASP A 740 45.77 -28.57 15.72
N ASN A 741 45.74 -29.84 16.11
CA ASN A 741 46.90 -30.67 16.40
C ASN A 741 46.42 -32.11 16.61
N GLU A 742 46.34 -32.85 15.50
CA GLU A 742 47.00 -34.14 15.32
C GLU A 742 46.57 -34.77 13.97
N ALA A 743 47.48 -34.67 13.00
CA ALA A 743 47.63 -35.40 11.72
C ALA A 743 46.54 -35.30 10.63
#